data_AF-A0AAD2K2U7-F1
#
_entry.id   AF-A0AAD2K2U7-F1
#
_cell.length_a   1.000
_cell.length_b   1.000
_cell.length_c   1.000
_cell.angle_alpha   90.00
_cell.angle_beta   90.00
_cell.angle_gamma   90.00
#
_symmetry.space_group_name_H-M   'P 1'
#
loop_
_entity.id
_entity.type
_entity.pdbx_description
1 polymer ?
#
loop_
_entity_poly.entity_id
_entity_poly.type
_entity_poly.pdbx_seq_one_letter_code
_entity_poly.pdbx_strand_id
1 'polypeptide(L)'
;MNMADHSSGSRTFMQVYNSLPPEARESLVEKQLSTLLDSAPQKSYDKVLRAATTLKTKYAAAPTLDLKRKQKEINGLIDELVRDSKRAIVCERSHRDELLSEIVESIVGWLNGIWSVVYEYNVHFQEAHRCLVYLSEVLDALNDAPGTVGQCKCPLAFNALQVTIRKKGKTIKTFSLQGPRNLDRVLLWIWRDLFVSMFAKDIHTDRIPDMLRDIEECMNWKALERLLYGGAAARSLFREDADDDDDDFDDDNDQVCQDDDNDGGEGEDDEPSRGSWRCRCKYHANHWNKHANDQRNELRDLVTEHLQNLFELAPSLKLFTSIVAISPDRELTEMDLFDTISNIAGASADALVAALEIHGSQGQAADLMSLLEEHAHLLRPRDASVYQAAVAVLSEFHGYHEQALELAEKELLDAAAGVRMGIKTAFSQIDDPTSVAALSEILKLRPDHLTRSQRVETWVEKALTPGSQPANPMAFAAMVMGFPFAGSFDESDDAEVLGYLDIDSRDPDLADLREEFRPRLRDRFEGWTSVIRDMKGGNVLLTRVYLKIVEDMPLFRVNDIAEEMLNRLSERPHKAHISDAIEALQAFCKTQRRKIAARAERKRRSEAKKAAPVGPRSRKHDEYVDMPELSPTDRGPEPGSSSWAGGLNDVD
;
A
#
# COMPACT_ATOMS: atom_id res chain seq x y z
N MET A 1 5.24 6.70 -70.56
CA MET A 1 6.14 7.86 -70.41
C MET A 1 5.32 9.01 -69.85
N ASN A 2 5.43 9.54 -68.64
CA ASN A 2 6.25 9.30 -67.45
C ASN A 2 5.32 9.56 -66.25
N MET A 3 5.01 8.57 -65.41
CA MET A 3 4.26 8.77 -64.15
C MET A 3 5.14 8.61 -62.90
N ALA A 4 6.45 8.42 -63.07
CA ALA A 4 7.37 8.16 -61.96
C ALA A 4 7.96 9.40 -61.27
N ASP A 5 7.75 10.63 -61.81
CA ASP A 5 8.47 11.83 -61.35
C ASP A 5 7.68 12.73 -60.37
N HIS A 6 6.36 12.55 -60.23
CA HIS A 6 5.53 13.42 -59.39
C HIS A 6 5.56 13.10 -57.89
N SER A 7 6.02 11.91 -57.49
CA SER A 7 6.09 11.54 -56.05
C SER A 7 7.27 12.20 -55.32
N SER A 8 8.31 12.59 -56.06
CA SER A 8 9.51 13.27 -55.55
C SER A 8 9.18 14.68 -55.03
N GLY A 9 8.52 15.51 -55.85
CA GLY A 9 8.24 16.91 -55.49
C GLY A 9 7.28 17.09 -54.31
N SER A 10 6.25 16.24 -54.19
CA SER A 10 5.31 16.27 -53.06
C SER A 10 5.98 15.95 -51.73
N ARG A 11 6.87 14.94 -51.71
CA ARG A 11 7.65 14.60 -50.51
C ARG A 11 8.59 15.74 -50.10
N THR A 12 9.33 16.31 -51.06
CA THR A 12 10.22 17.44 -50.78
C THR A 12 9.44 18.66 -50.27
N PHE A 13 8.29 18.96 -50.86
CA PHE A 13 7.42 20.05 -50.38
C PHE A 13 6.96 19.80 -48.94
N MET A 14 6.44 18.62 -48.62
CA MET A 14 6.00 18.30 -47.26
C MET A 14 7.14 18.36 -46.24
N GLN A 15 8.34 17.96 -46.63
CA GLN A 15 9.52 18.04 -45.76
C GLN A 15 9.90 19.50 -45.45
N VAL A 16 9.88 20.38 -46.47
CA VAL A 16 10.09 21.83 -46.27
C VAL A 16 8.94 22.43 -45.49
N TYR A 17 7.68 22.13 -45.82
CA TYR A 17 6.49 22.61 -45.14
C TYR A 17 6.53 22.29 -43.63
N ASN A 18 6.85 21.05 -43.28
CA ASN A 18 6.96 20.61 -41.89
C ASN A 18 8.18 21.20 -41.15
N SER A 19 9.18 21.72 -41.87
CA SER A 19 10.31 22.43 -41.26
C SER A 19 10.02 23.90 -40.94
N LEU A 20 8.95 24.48 -41.51
CA LEU A 20 8.58 25.88 -41.28
C LEU A 20 7.93 26.07 -39.90
N PRO A 21 8.07 27.26 -39.26
CA PRO A 21 7.26 27.66 -38.11
C PRO A 21 5.75 27.68 -38.44
N PRO A 22 4.84 27.50 -37.46
CA PRO A 22 3.40 27.48 -37.68
C PRO A 22 2.86 28.71 -38.43
N GLU A 23 3.35 29.91 -38.08
CA GLU A 23 2.93 31.16 -38.71
C GLU A 23 3.36 31.22 -40.19
N ALA A 24 4.53 30.66 -40.51
CA ALA A 24 5.02 30.57 -41.87
C ALA A 24 4.28 29.50 -42.68
N ARG A 25 3.85 28.39 -42.05
CA ARG A 25 2.99 27.37 -42.68
C ARG A 25 1.62 27.96 -43.02
N GLU A 26 0.99 28.64 -42.06
CA GLU A 26 -0.28 29.33 -42.28
C GLU A 26 -0.16 30.36 -43.40
N SER A 27 0.88 31.21 -43.37
CA SER A 27 1.09 32.21 -44.43
C SER A 27 1.36 31.57 -45.80
N LEU A 28 2.09 30.46 -45.84
CA LEU A 28 2.34 29.71 -47.08
C LEU A 28 1.05 29.11 -47.63
N VAL A 29 0.23 28.50 -46.78
CA VAL A 29 -1.10 27.99 -47.15
C VAL A 29 -1.98 29.14 -47.64
N GLU A 30 -2.09 30.21 -46.88
CA GLU A 30 -2.97 31.35 -47.20
C GLU A 30 -2.60 32.00 -48.54
N LYS A 31 -1.30 32.22 -48.80
CA LYS A 31 -0.81 32.90 -50.00
C LYS A 31 -0.70 32.01 -51.23
N GLN A 32 -0.28 30.75 -51.06
CA GLN A 32 0.01 29.86 -52.18
C GLN A 32 -1.11 28.85 -52.44
N LEU A 33 -1.79 28.33 -51.41
CA LEU A 33 -2.86 27.34 -51.60
C LEU A 33 -4.05 27.96 -52.34
N SER A 34 -4.42 29.20 -52.02
CA SER A 34 -5.47 29.95 -52.71
C SER A 34 -5.18 30.05 -54.22
N THR A 35 -4.00 30.56 -54.57
CA THR A 35 -3.54 30.69 -55.97
C THR A 35 -3.47 29.33 -56.68
N LEU A 36 -2.99 28.29 -55.99
CA LEU A 36 -2.93 26.93 -56.54
C LEU A 36 -4.32 26.33 -56.78
N LEU A 37 -5.25 26.55 -55.86
CA LEU A 37 -6.64 26.10 -55.98
C LEU A 37 -7.37 26.79 -57.14
N ASP A 38 -7.12 28.09 -57.34
CA ASP A 38 -7.68 28.85 -58.47
C ASP A 38 -7.15 28.36 -59.83
N SER A 39 -5.91 27.85 -59.86
CA SER A 39 -5.29 27.28 -61.06
C SER A 39 -5.60 25.79 -61.29
N ALA A 40 -6.17 25.11 -60.29
CA ALA A 40 -6.46 23.69 -60.37
C ALA A 40 -7.72 23.40 -61.21
N PRO A 41 -7.84 22.21 -61.84
CA PRO A 41 -9.07 21.81 -62.49
C PRO A 41 -10.26 21.86 -61.52
N GLN A 42 -11.42 22.35 -61.96
CA GLN A 42 -12.62 22.53 -61.13
C GLN A 42 -12.98 21.30 -60.28
N LYS A 43 -12.82 20.09 -60.83
CA LYS A 43 -13.06 18.83 -60.10
C LYS A 43 -12.16 18.66 -58.88
N SER A 44 -10.89 19.07 -58.98
CA SER A 44 -9.93 19.02 -57.88
C SER A 44 -10.22 20.11 -56.85
N TYR A 45 -10.55 21.32 -57.30
CA TYR A 45 -11.01 22.41 -56.43
C TYR A 45 -12.22 21.99 -55.60
N ASP A 46 -13.27 21.49 -56.26
CA ASP A 46 -14.51 21.03 -55.58
C ASP A 46 -14.20 19.90 -54.60
N LYS A 47 -13.28 18.99 -54.93
CA LYS A 47 -12.87 17.89 -54.03
C LYS A 47 -12.17 18.42 -52.78
N VAL A 48 -11.25 19.37 -52.92
CA VAL A 48 -10.55 20.00 -51.78
C VAL A 48 -11.53 20.81 -50.94
N LEU A 49 -12.41 21.59 -51.56
CA LEU A 49 -13.42 22.38 -50.86
C LEU A 49 -14.41 21.49 -50.09
N ARG A 50 -14.85 20.37 -50.67
CA ARG A 50 -15.66 19.38 -49.96
C ARG A 50 -14.91 18.78 -48.78
N ALA A 51 -13.64 18.38 -48.97
CA ALA A 51 -12.82 17.86 -47.87
C ALA A 51 -12.64 18.88 -46.74
N ALA A 52 -12.35 20.14 -47.05
CA ALA A 52 -12.22 21.23 -46.10
C ALA A 52 -13.56 21.52 -45.38
N THR A 53 -14.68 21.48 -46.11
CA THR A 53 -16.02 21.65 -45.53
C THR A 53 -16.36 20.50 -44.59
N THR A 54 -16.06 19.26 -44.97
CA THR A 54 -16.24 18.08 -44.10
C THR A 54 -15.39 18.19 -42.84
N LEU A 55 -14.13 18.63 -42.94
CA LEU A 55 -13.27 18.86 -41.77
C LEU A 55 -13.82 19.98 -40.89
N LYS A 56 -14.26 21.10 -41.47
CA LYS A 56 -14.90 22.20 -40.74
C LYS A 56 -16.14 21.73 -39.99
N THR A 57 -17.04 21.00 -40.65
CA THR A 57 -18.26 20.46 -40.02
C THR A 57 -17.91 19.46 -38.92
N LYS A 58 -16.92 18.59 -39.14
CA LYS A 58 -16.44 17.65 -38.13
C LYS A 58 -15.95 18.40 -36.89
N TYR A 59 -15.01 19.33 -37.04
CA TYR A 59 -14.42 20.01 -35.88
C TYR A 59 -15.33 21.07 -35.25
N ALA A 60 -16.30 21.62 -35.99
CA ALA A 60 -17.33 22.49 -35.42
C ALA A 60 -18.26 21.76 -34.45
N ALA A 61 -18.37 20.43 -34.55
CA ALA A 61 -19.13 19.60 -33.62
C ALA A 61 -18.32 19.18 -32.37
N ALA A 62 -17.02 19.52 -32.31
CA ALA A 62 -16.19 19.20 -31.16
C ALA A 62 -16.62 20.01 -29.93
N PRO A 63 -16.82 19.37 -28.76
CA PRO A 63 -17.08 20.08 -27.52
C PRO A 63 -15.97 21.10 -27.21
N THR A 64 -16.36 22.30 -26.77
CA THR A 64 -15.38 23.30 -26.32
C THR A 64 -15.01 23.04 -24.86
N LEU A 65 -13.74 22.75 -24.60
CA LEU A 65 -13.22 22.61 -23.24
C LEU A 65 -12.86 23.99 -22.70
N ASP A 66 -13.76 24.57 -21.88
CA ASP A 66 -13.52 25.84 -21.18
C ASP A 66 -13.18 25.58 -19.72
N LEU A 67 -11.90 25.28 -19.46
CA LEU A 67 -11.38 25.00 -18.13
C LEU A 67 -11.68 26.13 -17.15
N LYS A 68 -11.50 27.40 -17.56
CA LYS A 68 -11.71 28.56 -16.67
C LYS A 68 -13.16 28.69 -16.23
N ARG A 69 -14.10 28.52 -17.16
CA ARG A 69 -15.52 28.54 -16.83
C ARG A 69 -15.88 27.40 -15.88
N LYS A 70 -15.40 26.18 -16.16
CA LYS A 70 -15.67 25.02 -15.32
C LYS A 70 -15.03 25.11 -13.93
N GLN A 71 -13.82 25.63 -13.85
CA GLN A 71 -13.16 25.95 -12.58
C GLN A 71 -13.99 26.90 -11.72
N LYS A 72 -14.49 27.99 -12.32
CA LYS A 72 -15.34 28.95 -11.60
C LYS A 72 -16.63 28.34 -11.09
N GLU A 73 -17.26 27.47 -11.89
CA GLU A 73 -18.50 26.77 -11.53
C GLU A 73 -18.27 25.82 -10.34
N ILE A 74 -17.33 24.88 -10.48
CA ILE A 74 -17.08 23.85 -9.47
C ILE A 74 -16.50 24.45 -8.19
N ASN A 75 -15.55 25.38 -8.28
CA ASN A 75 -15.01 26.03 -7.08
C ASN A 75 -16.09 26.85 -6.35
N GLY A 76 -17.04 27.45 -7.08
CA GLY A 76 -18.19 28.12 -6.47
C GLY A 76 -19.06 27.16 -5.64
N LEU A 77 -19.30 25.95 -6.15
CA LEU A 77 -20.03 24.90 -5.44
C LEU A 77 -19.26 24.37 -4.22
N ILE A 78 -17.94 24.17 -4.35
CA ILE A 78 -17.06 23.77 -3.22
C ILE A 78 -17.07 24.85 -2.12
N ASP A 79 -16.95 26.13 -2.49
CA ASP A 79 -17.03 27.24 -1.54
C ASP A 79 -18.39 27.32 -0.85
N GLU A 80 -19.47 26.96 -1.54
CA GLU A 80 -20.80 26.83 -0.94
C GLU A 80 -20.89 25.65 0.01
N LEU A 81 -20.33 24.50 -0.35
CA LEU A 81 -20.25 23.31 0.52
C LEU A 81 -19.48 23.60 1.81
N VAL A 82 -18.36 24.33 1.74
CA VAL A 82 -17.58 24.75 2.90
C VAL A 82 -18.32 25.79 3.75
N ARG A 83 -19.13 26.66 3.13
CA ARG A 83 -19.98 27.61 3.87
C ARG A 83 -21.15 26.89 4.55
N ASP A 84 -21.75 25.91 3.89
CA ASP A 84 -22.84 25.10 4.43
C ASP A 84 -22.38 24.28 5.65
N SER A 85 -21.21 23.64 5.58
CA SER A 85 -20.66 22.89 6.72
C SER A 85 -20.46 23.76 7.96
N LYS A 86 -20.02 25.02 7.78
CA LYS A 86 -19.90 26.00 8.87
C LYS A 86 -21.27 26.42 9.41
N ARG A 87 -22.29 26.56 8.55
CA ARG A 87 -23.66 26.93 8.97
C ARG A 87 -24.37 25.80 9.69
N ALA A 88 -24.16 24.56 9.28
CA ALA A 88 -24.75 23.36 9.88
C ALA A 88 -24.38 23.16 11.36
N ILE A 89 -23.28 23.80 11.83
CA ILE A 89 -22.91 23.82 13.25
C ILE A 89 -23.93 24.62 14.08
N VAL A 90 -24.53 25.65 13.48
CA VAL A 90 -25.43 26.60 14.15
C VAL A 90 -26.91 26.35 13.77
N CYS A 91 -27.17 25.85 12.56
CA CYS A 91 -28.50 25.58 12.02
C CYS A 91 -28.73 24.08 11.79
N GLU A 92 -29.94 23.58 12.09
CA GLU A 92 -30.28 22.14 12.04
C GLU A 92 -30.41 21.52 10.63
N ARG A 93 -30.37 22.30 9.55
CA ARG A 93 -30.47 21.78 8.16
C ARG A 93 -29.24 22.15 7.35
N SER A 94 -28.61 21.13 6.77
CA SER A 94 -27.49 21.23 5.83
C SER A 94 -27.97 20.85 4.42
N HIS A 95 -27.48 21.55 3.40
CA HIS A 95 -27.72 21.22 1.98
C HIS A 95 -26.55 20.44 1.36
N ARG A 96 -25.75 19.77 2.19
CA ARG A 96 -24.54 19.06 1.78
C ARG A 96 -24.77 18.06 0.64
N ASP A 97 -25.81 17.23 0.74
CA ASP A 97 -26.05 16.16 -0.24
C ASP A 97 -26.46 16.72 -1.61
N GLU A 98 -27.22 17.82 -1.64
CA GLU A 98 -27.59 18.53 -2.87
C GLU A 98 -26.35 19.15 -3.53
N LEU A 99 -25.54 19.87 -2.76
CA LEU A 99 -24.29 20.48 -3.26
C LEU A 99 -23.31 19.44 -3.78
N LEU A 100 -23.15 18.32 -3.07
CA LEU A 100 -22.30 17.21 -3.52
C LEU A 100 -22.83 16.59 -4.81
N SER A 101 -24.15 16.41 -4.93
CA SER A 101 -24.76 15.88 -6.14
C SER A 101 -24.55 16.83 -7.33
N GLU A 102 -24.74 18.14 -7.13
CA GLU A 102 -24.49 19.15 -8.17
C GLU A 102 -23.02 19.18 -8.63
N ILE A 103 -22.07 19.07 -7.69
CA ILE A 103 -20.64 18.99 -8.03
C ILE A 103 -20.38 17.75 -8.87
N VAL A 104 -20.88 16.59 -8.45
CA VAL A 104 -20.67 15.33 -9.16
C VAL A 104 -21.34 15.35 -10.53
N GLU A 105 -22.57 15.83 -10.65
CA GLU A 105 -23.27 15.98 -11.94
C GLU A 105 -22.51 16.90 -12.89
N SER A 106 -21.97 18.02 -12.39
CA SER A 106 -21.15 18.95 -13.17
C SER A 106 -19.88 18.29 -13.71
N ILE A 107 -19.21 17.48 -12.87
CA ILE A 107 -18.03 16.68 -13.26
C ILE A 107 -18.42 15.64 -14.31
N VAL A 108 -19.40 14.78 -14.02
CA VAL A 108 -19.83 13.67 -14.88
C VAL A 108 -20.29 14.16 -16.25
N GLY A 109 -21.05 15.25 -16.30
CA GLY A 109 -21.47 15.87 -17.56
C GLY A 109 -20.30 16.38 -18.41
N TRP A 110 -19.19 16.76 -17.77
CA TRP A 110 -18.01 17.28 -18.46
C TRP A 110 -17.07 16.17 -18.97
N LEU A 111 -16.97 15.04 -18.25
CA LEU A 111 -16.12 13.90 -18.61
C LEU A 111 -16.38 13.39 -20.03
N ASN A 112 -17.65 13.28 -20.45
CA ASN A 112 -17.99 12.86 -21.82
C ASN A 112 -17.46 13.86 -22.87
N GLY A 113 -17.52 15.16 -22.59
CA GLY A 113 -16.99 16.20 -23.47
C GLY A 113 -15.48 16.11 -23.63
N ILE A 114 -14.75 15.90 -22.53
CA ILE A 114 -13.29 15.70 -22.52
C ILE A 114 -12.94 14.45 -23.36
N TRP A 115 -13.61 13.32 -23.11
CA TRP A 115 -13.38 12.09 -23.85
C TRP A 115 -13.64 12.23 -25.35
N SER A 116 -14.77 12.82 -25.75
CA SER A 116 -15.07 13.02 -27.18
C SER A 116 -14.01 13.89 -27.86
N VAL A 117 -13.51 14.94 -27.20
CA VAL A 117 -12.46 15.81 -27.74
C VAL A 117 -11.18 15.03 -28.06
N VAL A 118 -10.73 14.16 -27.15
CA VAL A 118 -9.48 13.42 -27.32
C VAL A 118 -9.62 12.18 -28.21
N TYR A 119 -10.71 11.42 -28.08
CA TYR A 119 -10.85 10.14 -28.78
C TYR A 119 -11.58 10.27 -30.13
N GLU A 120 -12.69 11.01 -30.18
CA GLU A 120 -13.47 11.15 -31.42
C GLU A 120 -12.86 12.21 -32.35
N TYR A 121 -12.55 13.38 -31.79
CA TYR A 121 -12.07 14.51 -32.58
C TYR A 121 -10.55 14.54 -32.70
N ASN A 122 -9.81 13.99 -31.74
CA ASN A 122 -8.34 13.94 -31.73
C ASN A 122 -7.73 15.35 -31.77
N VAL A 123 -8.24 16.26 -30.94
CA VAL A 123 -7.79 17.66 -30.85
C VAL A 123 -7.63 18.09 -29.40
N HIS A 124 -6.91 19.20 -29.16
CA HIS A 124 -6.77 19.83 -27.84
C HIS A 124 -6.32 18.90 -26.70
N PHE A 125 -5.43 17.93 -26.99
CA PHE A 125 -4.95 16.95 -26.00
C PHE A 125 -4.39 17.59 -24.72
N GLN A 126 -3.62 18.68 -24.83
CA GLN A 126 -3.08 19.40 -23.67
C GLN A 126 -4.18 20.02 -22.81
N GLU A 127 -5.18 20.66 -23.42
CA GLU A 127 -6.29 21.24 -22.66
C GLU A 127 -7.14 20.15 -21.99
N ALA A 128 -7.39 19.04 -22.68
CA ALA A 128 -8.06 17.88 -22.11
C ALA A 128 -7.30 17.30 -20.91
N HIS A 129 -5.97 17.16 -21.01
CA HIS A 129 -5.14 16.74 -19.90
C HIS A 129 -5.25 17.69 -18.70
N ARG A 130 -5.16 19.01 -18.92
CA ARG A 130 -5.32 20.03 -17.85
C ARG A 130 -6.70 19.99 -17.19
N CYS A 131 -7.75 19.71 -17.97
CA CYS A 131 -9.09 19.49 -17.42
C CYS A 131 -9.13 18.26 -16.51
N LEU A 132 -8.49 17.16 -16.88
CA LEU A 132 -8.44 15.95 -16.06
C LEU A 132 -7.62 16.17 -14.77
N VAL A 133 -6.49 16.87 -14.84
CA VAL A 133 -5.69 17.25 -13.66
C VAL A 133 -6.51 18.10 -12.69
N TYR A 134 -7.21 19.13 -13.20
CA TYR A 134 -8.09 19.92 -12.36
C TYR A 134 -9.21 19.08 -11.71
N LEU A 135 -9.79 18.13 -12.46
CA LEU A 135 -10.79 17.23 -11.91
C LEU A 135 -10.22 16.32 -10.81
N SER A 136 -8.99 15.83 -10.93
CA SER A 136 -8.35 15.08 -9.83
C SER A 136 -8.16 15.94 -8.58
N GLU A 137 -7.70 17.19 -8.72
CA GLU A 137 -7.55 18.12 -7.58
C GLU A 137 -8.89 18.39 -6.89
N VAL A 138 -9.97 18.52 -7.67
CA VAL A 138 -11.33 18.66 -7.13
C VAL A 138 -11.75 17.43 -6.34
N LEU A 139 -11.50 16.22 -6.85
CA LEU A 139 -11.84 14.98 -6.14
C LEU A 139 -11.08 14.85 -4.81
N ASP A 140 -9.82 15.25 -4.77
CA ASP A 140 -9.03 15.28 -3.53
C ASP A 140 -9.56 16.34 -2.56
N ALA A 141 -9.86 17.54 -3.04
CA ALA A 141 -10.49 18.58 -2.22
C ALA A 141 -11.83 18.11 -1.61
N LEU A 142 -12.62 17.29 -2.31
CA LEU A 142 -13.85 16.71 -1.77
C LEU A 142 -13.60 15.62 -0.71
N ASN A 143 -12.50 14.87 -0.82
CA ASN A 143 -12.12 13.86 0.15
C ASN A 143 -11.60 14.47 1.46
N ASP A 144 -10.88 15.58 1.32
CA ASP A 144 -10.25 16.31 2.41
C ASP A 144 -11.14 17.39 3.00
N ALA A 145 -12.19 17.79 2.29
CA ALA A 145 -13.20 18.72 2.79
C ALA A 145 -13.63 18.27 4.19
N PRO A 146 -13.36 19.08 5.23
CA PRO A 146 -13.56 18.66 6.61
C PRO A 146 -15.02 18.27 6.78
N GLY A 147 -15.24 16.98 7.07
CA GLY A 147 -16.46 16.59 7.76
C GLY A 147 -16.47 17.41 9.04
N THR A 148 -17.52 18.19 9.25
CA THR A 148 -17.76 18.91 10.50
C THR A 148 -17.46 17.96 11.67
N VAL A 149 -16.76 18.41 12.71
CA VAL A 149 -16.42 17.58 13.89
C VAL A 149 -17.68 16.83 14.34
N GLY A 150 -17.70 15.51 14.17
CA GLY A 150 -18.84 14.63 14.50
C GLY A 150 -19.74 14.16 13.35
N GLN A 151 -19.51 14.56 12.09
CA GLN A 151 -20.30 14.07 10.94
C GLN A 151 -19.63 12.89 10.23
N CYS A 152 -20.39 11.82 9.96
CA CYS A 152 -19.88 10.66 9.23
C CYS A 152 -19.57 11.01 7.77
N LYS A 153 -18.42 10.55 7.24
CA LYS A 153 -18.09 10.55 5.79
C LYS A 153 -18.95 9.56 4.96
N CYS A 154 -19.89 8.86 5.60
CA CYS A 154 -20.74 7.82 5.02
C CYS A 154 -21.43 8.24 3.71
N PRO A 155 -22.08 9.44 3.59
CA PRO A 155 -22.79 9.81 2.37
C PRO A 155 -21.86 9.93 1.15
N LEU A 156 -20.62 10.37 1.36
CA LEU A 156 -19.60 10.42 0.30
C LEU A 156 -19.11 9.03 -0.10
N ALA A 157 -19.06 8.09 0.84
CA ALA A 157 -18.53 6.75 0.59
C ALA A 157 -19.55 5.83 -0.12
N PHE A 158 -20.85 6.04 0.09
CA PHE A 158 -21.89 5.10 -0.35
C PHE A 158 -22.85 5.65 -1.41
N ASN A 159 -22.67 6.88 -1.89
CA ASN A 159 -23.54 7.41 -2.95
C ASN A 159 -23.32 6.64 -4.26
N ALA A 160 -24.35 5.94 -4.75
CA ALA A 160 -24.25 5.23 -6.02
C ALA A 160 -24.18 6.24 -7.17
N LEU A 161 -23.09 6.21 -7.93
CA LEU A 161 -22.85 7.09 -9.06
C LEU A 161 -22.79 6.27 -10.33
N GLN A 162 -23.59 6.66 -11.33
CA GLN A 162 -23.54 6.09 -12.66
C GLN A 162 -22.94 7.10 -13.63
N VAL A 163 -21.82 6.73 -14.26
CA VAL A 163 -21.18 7.56 -15.30
C VAL A 163 -21.30 6.85 -16.63
N THR A 164 -21.87 7.51 -17.63
CA THR A 164 -22.03 6.94 -18.98
C THR A 164 -21.27 7.77 -20.00
N ILE A 165 -20.32 7.15 -20.69
CA ILE A 165 -19.61 7.75 -21.82
C ILE A 165 -20.29 7.32 -23.11
N ARG A 166 -20.59 8.28 -23.99
CA ARG A 166 -21.37 8.08 -25.22
C ARG A 166 -20.67 8.69 -26.43
N LYS A 167 -20.75 7.97 -27.56
CA LYS A 167 -20.32 8.41 -28.89
C LYS A 167 -21.52 8.50 -29.82
N LYS A 168 -21.83 9.69 -30.32
CA LYS A 168 -22.99 9.94 -31.21
C LYS A 168 -24.30 9.33 -30.69
N GLY A 169 -24.50 9.35 -29.36
CA GLY A 169 -25.67 8.77 -28.69
C GLY A 169 -25.56 7.29 -28.31
N LYS A 170 -24.62 6.52 -28.88
CA LYS A 170 -24.34 5.14 -28.48
C LYS A 170 -23.49 5.10 -27.22
N THR A 171 -23.90 4.33 -26.22
CA THR A 171 -23.10 4.08 -25.01
C THR A 171 -21.84 3.31 -25.36
N ILE A 172 -20.70 3.79 -24.87
CA ILE A 172 -19.38 3.18 -25.07
C ILE A 172 -18.93 2.45 -23.81
N LYS A 173 -19.08 3.09 -22.65
CA LYS A 173 -18.86 2.45 -21.34
C LYS A 173 -19.77 3.09 -20.30
N THR A 174 -20.29 2.26 -19.42
CA THR A 174 -20.98 2.68 -18.19
C THR A 174 -20.11 2.27 -17.01
N PHE A 175 -20.00 3.15 -16.03
CA PHE A 175 -19.33 2.90 -14.76
C PHE A 175 -20.38 2.96 -13.65
N SER A 176 -20.46 1.90 -12.85
CA SER A 176 -21.16 1.90 -11.57
C SER A 176 -20.13 2.11 -10.48
N LEU A 177 -20.26 3.20 -9.71
CA LEU A 177 -19.26 3.62 -8.74
C LEU A 177 -19.91 3.89 -7.39
N GLN A 178 -19.21 3.56 -6.31
CA GLN A 178 -19.64 3.88 -4.95
C GLN A 178 -18.91 5.13 -4.46
N GLY A 179 -19.56 6.27 -4.57
CA GLY A 179 -19.07 7.55 -4.08
C GLY A 179 -18.13 8.29 -5.05
N PRO A 180 -17.96 9.61 -4.88
CA PRO A 180 -17.17 10.45 -5.79
C PRO A 180 -15.69 10.05 -5.86
N ARG A 181 -15.17 9.43 -4.80
CA ARG A 181 -13.77 9.01 -4.72
C ARG A 181 -13.38 7.99 -5.79
N ASN A 182 -14.34 7.21 -6.27
CA ASN A 182 -14.15 6.22 -7.32
C ASN A 182 -14.26 6.80 -8.75
N LEU A 183 -14.48 8.12 -8.89
CA LEU A 183 -14.40 8.80 -10.20
C LEU A 183 -12.97 8.83 -10.75
N ASP A 184 -11.98 8.60 -9.90
CA ASP A 184 -10.58 8.36 -10.28
C ASP A 184 -10.45 7.29 -11.39
N ARG A 185 -11.27 6.23 -11.32
CA ARG A 185 -11.35 5.16 -12.32
C ARG A 185 -11.73 5.72 -13.70
N VAL A 186 -12.69 6.65 -13.75
CA VAL A 186 -13.15 7.25 -15.00
C VAL A 186 -12.09 8.20 -15.55
N LEU A 187 -11.45 9.01 -14.69
CA LEU A 187 -10.36 9.90 -15.10
C LEU A 187 -9.22 9.11 -15.76
N LEU A 188 -8.75 8.05 -15.11
CA LEU A 188 -7.68 7.18 -15.61
C LEU A 188 -8.07 6.45 -16.90
N TRP A 189 -9.34 6.05 -17.04
CA TRP A 189 -9.84 5.50 -18.30
C TRP A 189 -9.79 6.52 -19.45
N ILE A 190 -10.15 7.78 -19.20
CA ILE A 190 -10.07 8.84 -20.21
C ILE A 190 -8.61 9.20 -20.52
N TRP A 191 -7.73 9.29 -19.53
CA TRP A 191 -6.30 9.52 -19.76
C TRP A 191 -5.66 8.41 -20.60
N ARG A 192 -6.03 7.15 -20.35
CA ARG A 192 -5.57 6.03 -21.19
C ARG A 192 -5.94 6.24 -22.65
N ASP A 193 -7.19 6.58 -22.93
CA ASP A 193 -7.68 6.86 -24.28
C ASP A 193 -7.01 8.12 -24.89
N LEU A 194 -6.76 9.14 -24.08
CA LEU A 194 -6.03 10.34 -24.48
C LEU A 194 -4.63 9.98 -25.00
N PHE A 195 -3.85 9.22 -24.24
CA PHE A 195 -2.48 8.84 -24.64
C PHE A 195 -2.46 7.91 -25.83
N VAL A 196 -3.34 6.90 -25.85
CA VAL A 196 -3.47 6.00 -27.01
C VAL A 196 -3.84 6.77 -28.28
N SER A 197 -4.72 7.76 -28.19
CA SER A 197 -5.04 8.64 -29.33
C SER A 197 -3.85 9.50 -29.75
N MET A 198 -3.07 10.04 -28.82
CA MET A 198 -1.86 10.82 -29.13
C MET A 198 -0.83 9.98 -29.91
N PHE A 199 -0.56 8.76 -29.46
CA PHE A 199 0.30 7.82 -30.17
C PHE A 199 -0.29 7.42 -31.53
N ALA A 200 -1.59 7.12 -31.58
CA ALA A 200 -2.25 6.70 -32.81
C ALA A 200 -2.23 7.78 -33.90
N LYS A 201 -2.11 9.06 -33.51
CA LYS A 201 -2.00 10.19 -34.42
C LYS A 201 -0.59 10.73 -34.59
N ASP A 202 0.36 10.27 -33.77
CA ASP A 202 1.70 10.83 -33.66
C ASP A 202 1.67 12.35 -33.40
N ILE A 203 0.83 12.77 -32.44
CA ILE A 203 0.63 14.17 -32.08
C ILE A 203 1.03 14.39 -30.62
N HIS A 204 2.02 15.26 -30.39
CA HIS A 204 2.49 15.68 -29.07
C HIS A 204 2.94 14.52 -28.17
N THR A 205 3.41 13.41 -28.74
CA THR A 205 3.90 12.23 -28.00
C THR A 205 5.07 12.58 -27.07
N ASP A 206 5.86 13.61 -27.41
CA ASP A 206 6.91 14.21 -26.57
C ASP A 206 6.43 14.75 -25.23
N ARG A 207 5.12 15.03 -25.09
CA ARG A 207 4.52 15.59 -23.87
C ARG A 207 3.98 14.53 -22.91
N ILE A 208 3.87 13.29 -23.34
CA ILE A 208 3.31 12.21 -22.53
C ILE A 208 4.09 12.02 -21.22
N PRO A 209 5.44 12.04 -21.19
CA PRO A 209 6.20 11.90 -19.94
C PRO A 209 5.87 12.97 -18.89
N ASP A 210 5.74 14.23 -19.30
CA ASP A 210 5.33 15.31 -18.38
C ASP A 210 3.90 15.10 -17.88
N MET A 211 2.98 14.66 -18.76
CA MET A 211 1.60 14.34 -18.37
C MET A 211 1.50 13.13 -17.42
N LEU A 212 2.39 12.14 -17.52
CA LEU A 212 2.47 11.03 -16.57
C LEU A 212 2.97 11.52 -15.20
N ARG A 213 3.93 12.45 -15.17
CA ARG A 213 4.36 13.11 -13.93
C ARG A 213 3.22 13.87 -13.28
N ASP A 214 2.43 14.63 -14.05
CA ASP A 214 1.27 15.35 -13.51
C ASP A 214 0.25 14.38 -12.86
N ILE A 215 0.02 13.20 -13.46
CA ILE A 215 -0.85 12.15 -12.88
C ILE A 215 -0.25 11.55 -11.60
N GLU A 216 1.06 11.34 -11.56
CA GLU A 216 1.76 10.87 -10.36
C GLU A 216 1.63 11.89 -9.22
N GLU A 217 1.82 13.18 -9.50
CA GLU A 217 1.73 14.25 -8.53
C GLU A 217 0.32 14.37 -7.94
N CYS A 218 -0.72 14.26 -8.77
CA CYS A 218 -2.10 14.39 -8.29
C CYS A 218 -2.72 13.09 -7.74
N MET A 219 -2.29 11.90 -8.21
CA MET A 219 -2.97 10.63 -7.87
C MET A 219 -2.04 9.51 -7.40
N ASN A 220 -0.76 9.81 -7.17
CA ASN A 220 0.30 8.87 -6.79
C ASN A 220 0.71 7.90 -7.93
N TRP A 221 1.92 7.35 -7.88
CA TRP A 221 2.46 6.40 -8.87
C TRP A 221 1.53 5.21 -9.15
N LYS A 222 0.73 4.75 -8.18
CA LYS A 222 -0.23 3.65 -8.38
C LYS A 222 -1.29 3.95 -9.44
N ALA A 223 -1.58 5.22 -9.67
CA ALA A 223 -2.48 5.65 -10.73
C ALA A 223 -1.94 5.30 -12.11
N LEU A 224 -0.61 5.29 -12.31
CA LEU A 224 0.02 4.97 -13.59
C LEU A 224 -0.16 3.49 -13.96
N GLU A 225 -0.03 2.57 -12.99
CA GLU A 225 -0.37 1.16 -13.20
C GLU A 225 -1.87 1.02 -13.55
N ARG A 226 -2.75 1.62 -12.74
CA ARG A 226 -4.21 1.58 -12.94
C ARG A 226 -4.64 2.18 -14.27
N LEU A 227 -3.92 3.19 -14.76
CA LEU A 227 -4.16 3.82 -16.05
C LEU A 227 -4.13 2.80 -17.18
N LEU A 228 -3.17 1.87 -17.19
CA LEU A 228 -3.09 0.80 -18.18
C LEU A 228 -4.32 -0.13 -18.14
N TYR A 229 -4.87 -0.36 -16.95
CA TYR A 229 -6.10 -1.14 -16.72
C TYR A 229 -7.39 -0.33 -16.89
N GLY A 230 -7.33 0.89 -17.43
CA GLY A 230 -8.51 1.74 -17.60
C GLY A 230 -9.13 2.16 -16.26
N GLY A 231 -8.27 2.41 -15.27
CA GLY A 231 -8.64 2.84 -13.91
C GLY A 231 -9.00 1.72 -12.94
N ALA A 232 -9.13 0.47 -13.41
CA ALA A 232 -9.42 -0.67 -12.55
C ALA A 232 -8.23 -1.02 -11.65
N ALA A 233 -8.51 -1.49 -10.43
CA ALA A 233 -7.47 -1.94 -9.51
C ALA A 233 -6.94 -3.33 -9.94
N ALA A 234 -5.63 -3.52 -10.03
CA ALA A 234 -5.02 -4.78 -10.45
C ALA A 234 -5.52 -6.00 -9.64
N ARG A 235 -5.80 -5.82 -8.34
CA ARG A 235 -6.31 -6.88 -7.44
C ARG A 235 -7.75 -7.31 -7.73
N SER A 236 -8.60 -6.41 -8.23
CA SER A 236 -9.96 -6.76 -8.66
C SER A 236 -9.93 -7.77 -9.80
N LEU A 237 -8.86 -7.75 -10.62
CA LEU A 237 -8.71 -8.61 -11.78
C LEU A 237 -8.31 -10.07 -11.46
N PHE A 238 -8.04 -10.41 -10.20
CA PHE A 238 -7.70 -11.78 -9.75
C PHE A 238 -8.78 -12.40 -8.87
N ARG A 239 -9.82 -11.63 -8.51
CA ARG A 239 -10.94 -12.13 -7.74
C ARG A 239 -12.03 -12.51 -8.74
N GLU A 240 -12.01 -13.75 -9.20
CA GLU A 240 -13.02 -14.30 -10.12
C GLU A 240 -14.44 -14.26 -9.52
N ASP A 241 -14.55 -14.10 -8.19
CA ASP A 241 -15.81 -14.06 -7.43
C ASP A 241 -16.21 -12.66 -6.94
N ALA A 242 -15.63 -11.58 -7.48
CA ALA A 242 -16.17 -10.25 -7.20
C ALA A 242 -17.37 -10.02 -8.12
N ASP A 243 -18.57 -10.18 -7.55
CA ASP A 243 -19.90 -9.84 -8.10
C ASP A 243 -20.07 -8.37 -8.53
N ASP A 244 -19.01 -7.68 -8.98
CA ASP A 244 -19.08 -6.35 -9.56
C ASP A 244 -19.54 -6.47 -11.03
N ASP A 245 -20.86 -6.62 -11.21
CA ASP A 245 -21.73 -5.94 -12.20
C ASP A 245 -21.14 -5.57 -13.59
N ASP A 246 -20.24 -6.37 -14.16
CA ASP A 246 -19.99 -6.41 -15.62
C ASP A 246 -20.93 -7.47 -16.24
N ASP A 247 -22.17 -7.58 -15.75
CA ASP A 247 -23.33 -7.99 -16.56
C ASP A 247 -23.62 -6.87 -17.59
N ASP A 248 -22.63 -6.59 -18.44
CA ASP A 248 -22.90 -6.07 -19.78
C ASP A 248 -23.67 -7.21 -20.47
N PHE A 249 -25.00 -7.24 -20.25
CA PHE A 249 -25.98 -7.78 -21.18
C PHE A 249 -25.80 -7.01 -22.52
N ASP A 250 -24.70 -7.28 -23.22
CA ASP A 250 -24.65 -7.16 -24.67
C ASP A 250 -25.61 -8.25 -25.19
N ASP A 251 -26.90 -7.88 -25.17
CA ASP A 251 -27.94 -8.41 -26.02
C ASP A 251 -27.33 -8.69 -27.40
N ASP A 252 -27.44 -9.95 -27.82
CA ASP A 252 -27.03 -10.56 -29.09
C ASP A 252 -27.61 -9.78 -30.29
N ASN A 253 -27.16 -8.55 -30.48
CA ASN A 253 -27.46 -7.75 -31.64
C ASN A 253 -26.14 -7.27 -32.23
N ASP A 254 -25.39 -8.25 -32.74
CA ASP A 254 -24.46 -8.13 -33.85
C ASP A 254 -25.19 -7.60 -35.10
N GLN A 255 -25.78 -6.41 -34.99
CA GLN A 255 -26.15 -5.61 -36.14
C GLN A 255 -24.86 -4.99 -36.65
N VAL A 256 -24.16 -5.81 -37.43
CA VAL A 256 -23.06 -5.45 -38.30
C VAL A 256 -23.34 -4.06 -38.85
N CYS A 257 -22.50 -3.10 -38.45
CA CYS A 257 -22.42 -1.82 -39.12
C CYS A 257 -21.80 -2.08 -40.50
N GLN A 258 -22.61 -2.61 -41.42
CA GLN A 258 -22.35 -2.49 -42.85
C GLN A 258 -22.47 -1.00 -43.14
N ASP A 259 -21.31 -0.35 -43.21
CA ASP A 259 -21.20 0.91 -43.94
C ASP A 259 -21.65 0.60 -45.38
N ASP A 260 -22.81 1.16 -45.71
CA ASP A 260 -23.50 1.13 -46.99
C ASP A 260 -22.65 1.85 -48.06
N ASP A 261 -21.58 1.22 -48.52
CA ASP A 261 -20.96 1.51 -49.81
C ASP A 261 -21.25 0.32 -50.74
N ASN A 262 -22.49 0.33 -51.22
CA ASN A 262 -23.02 -0.40 -52.36
C ASN A 262 -22.05 -0.45 -53.56
N ASP A 263 -21.42 -1.60 -53.79
CA ASP A 263 -21.14 -2.09 -55.15
C ASP A 263 -21.27 -3.62 -55.19
N GLY A 264 -22.20 -4.08 -56.01
CA GLY A 264 -22.68 -5.45 -56.06
C GLY A 264 -21.63 -6.42 -56.60
N GLY A 265 -21.25 -7.39 -55.77
CA GLY A 265 -20.48 -8.56 -56.18
C GLY A 265 -21.03 -9.79 -55.48
N GLU A 266 -21.98 -10.47 -56.12
CA GLU A 266 -22.43 -11.80 -55.73
C GLU A 266 -21.24 -12.77 -55.84
N GLY A 267 -20.67 -13.13 -54.69
CA GLY A 267 -19.64 -14.16 -54.55
C GLY A 267 -19.92 -14.93 -53.28
N GLU A 268 -20.72 -15.99 -53.40
CA GLU A 268 -20.84 -17.06 -52.41
C GLU A 268 -19.47 -17.74 -52.28
N ASP A 269 -18.71 -17.41 -51.24
CA ASP A 269 -17.62 -18.23 -50.76
C ASP A 269 -17.68 -18.29 -49.23
N ASP A 270 -17.89 -19.50 -48.73
CA ASP A 270 -17.80 -19.92 -47.33
C ASP A 270 -16.41 -19.60 -46.74
N GLU A 271 -16.13 -18.35 -46.35
CA GLU A 271 -15.02 -18.07 -45.45
C GLU A 271 -15.42 -18.48 -44.02
N PRO A 272 -14.70 -19.43 -43.39
CA PRO A 272 -14.94 -19.77 -42.00
C PRO A 272 -14.67 -18.51 -41.19
N SER A 273 -15.74 -17.97 -40.62
CA SER A 273 -15.78 -16.82 -39.73
C SER A 273 -14.49 -16.78 -38.91
N ARG A 274 -13.55 -15.92 -39.32
CA ARG A 274 -12.28 -15.72 -38.63
C ARG A 274 -12.65 -15.15 -37.27
N GLY A 275 -12.83 -16.05 -36.30
CA GLY A 275 -13.08 -15.72 -34.92
C GLY A 275 -12.10 -14.63 -34.56
N SER A 276 -12.64 -13.43 -34.37
CA SER A 276 -11.89 -12.25 -33.97
C SER A 276 -11.01 -12.68 -32.80
N TRP A 277 -9.70 -12.76 -33.04
CA TRP A 277 -8.71 -13.02 -32.01
C TRP A 277 -8.70 -11.78 -31.10
N ARG A 278 -9.78 -11.59 -30.32
CA ARG A 278 -9.83 -10.59 -29.27
C ARG A 278 -8.70 -10.95 -28.32
N CYS A 279 -7.67 -10.10 -28.21
CA CYS A 279 -6.63 -10.32 -27.22
C CYS A 279 -7.33 -10.43 -25.87
N ARG A 280 -7.06 -11.50 -25.13
CA ARG A 280 -7.55 -11.65 -23.75
C ARG A 280 -6.75 -10.80 -22.75
N CYS A 281 -5.88 -9.92 -23.23
CA CYS A 281 -5.03 -9.11 -22.37
C CYS A 281 -5.80 -7.90 -21.82
N LYS A 282 -5.62 -7.62 -20.53
CA LYS A 282 -6.43 -6.68 -19.73
C LYS A 282 -6.19 -5.20 -20.07
N TYR A 283 -5.26 -4.92 -20.99
CA TYR A 283 -4.90 -3.58 -21.46
C TYR A 283 -5.77 -3.10 -22.64
N HIS A 284 -6.65 -3.96 -23.16
CA HIS A 284 -7.51 -3.63 -24.32
C HIS A 284 -8.76 -2.84 -23.91
N ALA A 285 -9.28 -2.06 -24.86
CA ALA A 285 -10.62 -1.51 -24.79
C ALA A 285 -11.44 -1.93 -26.01
N ASN A 286 -12.69 -2.32 -25.79
CA ASN A 286 -13.57 -2.86 -26.85
C ASN A 286 -13.86 -1.84 -27.96
N HIS A 287 -13.83 -0.55 -27.65
CA HIS A 287 -14.12 0.53 -28.59
C HIS A 287 -12.90 1.00 -29.37
N TRP A 288 -11.70 0.46 -29.11
CA TRP A 288 -10.49 0.77 -29.85
C TRP A 288 -10.51 0.10 -31.23
N ASN A 289 -10.16 0.88 -32.25
CA ASN A 289 -9.82 0.30 -33.54
C ASN A 289 -8.44 -0.40 -33.46
N LYS A 290 -8.11 -1.23 -34.44
CA LYS A 290 -6.86 -1.99 -34.45
C LYS A 290 -5.61 -1.10 -34.29
N HIS A 291 -5.57 0.04 -34.98
CA HIS A 291 -4.44 0.96 -34.94
C HIS A 291 -4.21 1.56 -33.55
N ALA A 292 -5.27 2.11 -32.94
CA ALA A 292 -5.23 2.62 -31.56
C ALA A 292 -4.86 1.52 -30.58
N ASN A 293 -5.44 0.34 -30.77
CA ASN A 293 -5.15 -0.81 -29.94
C ASN A 293 -3.67 -1.18 -29.95
N ASP A 294 -3.00 -1.14 -31.10
CA ASP A 294 -1.56 -1.45 -31.22
C ASP A 294 -0.67 -0.46 -30.43
N GLN A 295 -1.12 0.79 -30.26
CA GLN A 295 -0.38 1.82 -29.50
C GLN A 295 -0.41 1.63 -27.98
N ARG A 296 -1.21 0.69 -27.46
CA ARG A 296 -1.23 0.39 -26.02
C ARG A 296 0.14 -0.07 -25.50
N ASN A 297 0.96 -0.67 -26.35
CA ASN A 297 2.29 -1.15 -25.99
C ASN A 297 3.26 0.03 -25.77
N GLU A 298 3.24 1.03 -26.66
CA GLU A 298 4.04 2.26 -26.49
C GLU A 298 3.70 2.98 -25.18
N LEU A 299 2.42 3.07 -24.83
CA LEU A 299 1.98 3.62 -23.55
C LEU A 299 2.47 2.77 -22.37
N ARG A 300 2.37 1.44 -22.47
CA ARG A 300 2.85 0.51 -21.44
C ARG A 300 4.35 0.65 -21.20
N ASP A 301 5.12 0.81 -22.26
CA ASP A 301 6.57 0.96 -22.20
C ASP A 301 6.94 2.28 -21.50
N LEU A 302 6.31 3.40 -21.88
CA LEU A 302 6.53 4.70 -21.19
C LEU A 302 6.12 4.67 -19.71
N VAL A 303 5.01 4.02 -19.37
CA VAL A 303 4.59 3.87 -17.96
C VAL A 303 5.58 3.01 -17.19
N THR A 304 6.07 1.93 -17.80
CA THR A 304 7.06 1.04 -17.17
C THR A 304 8.37 1.79 -16.92
N GLU A 305 8.87 2.52 -17.92
CA GLU A 305 10.08 3.36 -17.80
C GLU A 305 9.91 4.42 -16.70
N HIS A 306 8.77 5.11 -16.65
CA HIS A 306 8.50 6.11 -15.61
C HIS A 306 8.52 5.48 -14.20
N LEU A 307 7.86 4.34 -14.02
CA LEU A 307 7.85 3.65 -12.73
C LEU A 307 9.23 3.10 -12.34
N GLN A 308 10.06 2.66 -13.30
CA GLN A 308 11.44 2.26 -13.06
C GLN A 308 12.29 3.44 -12.57
N ASN A 309 12.15 4.62 -13.19
CA ASN A 309 12.82 5.84 -12.73
C ASN A 309 12.40 6.22 -11.30
N LEU A 310 11.13 6.04 -10.95
CA LEU A 310 10.67 6.24 -9.56
C LEU A 310 11.23 5.20 -8.61
N PHE A 311 11.39 3.96 -9.05
CA PHE A 311 11.94 2.88 -8.24
C PHE A 311 13.41 3.13 -7.88
N GLU A 312 14.18 3.73 -8.78
CA GLU A 312 15.56 4.16 -8.49
C GLU A 312 15.63 5.22 -7.38
N LEU A 313 14.61 6.08 -7.27
CA LEU A 313 14.57 7.16 -6.29
C LEU A 313 13.99 6.73 -4.94
N ALA A 314 12.90 5.96 -4.97
CA ALA A 314 12.13 5.57 -3.79
C ALA A 314 11.63 4.12 -3.94
N PRO A 315 12.53 3.13 -3.81
CA PRO A 315 12.17 1.74 -4.00
C PRO A 315 11.16 1.28 -2.95
N SER A 316 10.26 0.38 -3.34
CA SER A 316 9.38 -0.34 -2.43
C SER A 316 8.92 -1.65 -3.04
N LEU A 317 8.59 -2.64 -2.20
CA LEU A 317 8.07 -3.94 -2.68
C LEU A 317 6.79 -3.78 -3.53
N LYS A 318 5.94 -2.80 -3.18
CA LYS A 318 4.71 -2.53 -3.95
C LYS A 318 5.03 -2.02 -5.34
N LEU A 319 5.95 -1.05 -5.45
CA LEU A 319 6.36 -0.49 -6.74
C LEU A 319 7.06 -1.56 -7.60
N PHE A 320 7.97 -2.35 -7.01
CA PHE A 320 8.60 -3.50 -7.64
C PHE A 320 7.55 -4.44 -8.24
N THR A 321 6.57 -4.87 -7.44
CA THR A 321 5.52 -5.80 -7.88
C THR A 321 4.68 -5.23 -9.01
N SER A 322 4.35 -3.94 -8.94
CA SER A 322 3.60 -3.24 -9.99
C SER A 322 4.37 -3.18 -11.31
N ILE A 323 5.65 -2.80 -11.28
CA ILE A 323 6.51 -2.75 -12.49
C ILE A 323 6.60 -4.13 -13.13
N VAL A 324 6.87 -5.17 -12.33
CA VAL A 324 6.96 -6.56 -12.80
C VAL A 324 5.62 -7.04 -13.38
N ALA A 325 4.49 -6.68 -12.77
CA ALA A 325 3.16 -7.07 -13.25
C ALA A 325 2.78 -6.41 -14.58
N ILE A 326 3.22 -5.17 -14.79
CA ILE A 326 2.96 -4.43 -16.04
C ILE A 326 4.07 -4.60 -17.07
N SER A 327 5.19 -5.25 -16.81
CA SER A 327 6.26 -5.37 -17.82
C SER A 327 5.92 -6.36 -18.94
N PRO A 328 6.24 -6.06 -20.22
CA PRO A 328 6.12 -7.02 -21.31
C PRO A 328 7.07 -8.23 -21.15
N ASP A 329 8.25 -8.00 -20.58
CA ASP A 329 9.23 -9.05 -20.26
C ASP A 329 9.48 -9.07 -18.75
N ARG A 330 8.70 -9.90 -18.06
CA ARG A 330 8.73 -10.05 -16.61
C ARG A 330 10.11 -10.45 -16.10
N GLU A 331 10.76 -11.40 -16.74
CA GLU A 331 12.02 -11.97 -16.24
C GLU A 331 13.17 -10.97 -16.37
N LEU A 332 13.29 -10.32 -17.53
CA LEU A 332 14.33 -9.28 -17.73
C LEU A 332 14.10 -8.09 -16.80
N THR A 333 12.85 -7.61 -16.68
CA THR A 333 12.54 -6.48 -15.80
C THR A 333 12.78 -6.80 -14.34
N GLU A 334 12.43 -8.00 -13.90
CA GLU A 334 12.69 -8.45 -12.53
C GLU A 334 14.20 -8.49 -12.24
N MET A 335 15.02 -8.99 -13.17
CA MET A 335 16.48 -8.96 -13.06
C MET A 335 17.04 -7.53 -13.00
N ASP A 336 16.60 -6.64 -13.89
CA ASP A 336 17.05 -5.23 -13.89
C ASP A 336 16.69 -4.52 -12.58
N LEU A 337 15.48 -4.76 -12.04
CA LEU A 337 15.06 -4.20 -10.76
C LEU A 337 15.87 -4.75 -9.58
N PHE A 338 16.26 -6.02 -9.62
CA PHE A 338 17.16 -6.60 -8.61
C PHE A 338 18.56 -6.00 -8.66
N ASP A 339 19.10 -5.77 -9.86
CA ASP A 339 20.38 -5.09 -10.02
C ASP A 339 20.30 -3.66 -9.49
N THR A 340 19.23 -2.93 -9.83
CA THR A 340 18.98 -1.58 -9.33
C THR A 340 18.89 -1.54 -7.81
N ILE A 341 18.05 -2.38 -7.19
CA ILE A 341 17.87 -2.36 -5.73
C ILE A 341 19.15 -2.74 -4.98
N SER A 342 19.91 -3.70 -5.51
CA SER A 342 21.21 -4.10 -4.94
C SER A 342 22.22 -2.96 -4.99
N ASN A 343 22.23 -2.17 -6.06
CA ASN A 343 23.12 -1.03 -6.22
C ASN A 343 22.79 0.15 -5.29
N ILE A 344 21.51 0.36 -4.97
CA ILE A 344 21.05 1.51 -4.16
C ILE A 344 20.78 1.16 -2.69
N ALA A 345 20.79 -0.11 -2.29
CA ALA A 345 20.41 -0.55 -0.95
C ALA A 345 21.20 0.14 0.17
N GLY A 346 22.47 0.48 -0.07
CA GLY A 346 23.33 1.19 0.89
C GLY A 346 23.16 2.71 0.91
N ALA A 347 22.34 3.31 0.04
CA ALA A 347 22.23 4.77 -0.10
C ALA A 347 21.43 5.44 1.03
N SER A 348 20.44 4.74 1.59
CA SER A 348 19.61 5.23 2.69
C SER A 348 18.98 4.08 3.48
N ALA A 349 18.48 4.38 4.68
CA ALA A 349 17.74 3.39 5.48
C ALA A 349 16.47 2.90 4.76
N ASP A 350 15.74 3.79 4.08
CA ASP A 350 14.52 3.42 3.35
C ASP A 350 14.83 2.52 2.14
N ALA A 351 15.94 2.76 1.44
CA ALA A 351 16.39 1.90 0.34
C ALA A 351 16.77 0.50 0.84
N LEU A 352 17.48 0.40 1.96
CA LEU A 352 17.80 -0.89 2.58
C LEU A 352 16.54 -1.64 3.02
N VAL A 353 15.58 -0.94 3.64
CA VAL A 353 14.30 -1.54 4.05
C VAL A 353 13.57 -2.12 2.84
N ALA A 354 13.48 -1.36 1.74
CA ALA A 354 12.87 -1.85 0.51
C ALA A 354 13.62 -3.06 -0.06
N ALA A 355 14.96 -3.05 -0.04
CA ALA A 355 15.77 -4.18 -0.49
C ALA A 355 15.48 -5.44 0.34
N LEU A 356 15.46 -5.34 1.67
CA LEU A 356 15.15 -6.47 2.55
C LEU A 356 13.73 -7.01 2.32
N GLU A 357 12.73 -6.15 2.10
CA GLU A 357 11.37 -6.59 1.76
C GLU A 357 11.33 -7.33 0.42
N ILE A 358 12.01 -6.80 -0.61
CA ILE A 358 12.02 -7.35 -1.97
C ILE A 358 12.73 -8.71 -2.00
N HIS A 359 13.99 -8.77 -1.56
CA HIS A 359 14.75 -10.03 -1.49
C HIS A 359 14.09 -11.04 -0.53
N GLY A 360 13.50 -10.55 0.56
CA GLY A 360 12.72 -11.33 1.53
C GLY A 360 11.52 -12.01 0.89
N SER A 361 10.71 -11.27 0.14
CA SER A 361 9.52 -11.79 -0.54
C SER A 361 9.82 -12.84 -1.61
N GLN A 362 11.05 -12.82 -2.14
CA GLN A 362 11.52 -13.69 -3.23
C GLN A 362 12.39 -14.85 -2.71
N GLY A 363 12.61 -14.94 -1.40
CA GLY A 363 13.40 -16.02 -0.78
C GLY A 363 14.89 -16.00 -1.14
N GLN A 364 15.43 -14.84 -1.53
CA GLN A 364 16.83 -14.68 -1.92
C GLN A 364 17.74 -14.55 -0.67
N ALA A 365 17.94 -15.67 0.02
CA ALA A 365 18.64 -15.70 1.30
C ALA A 365 20.11 -15.25 1.23
N ALA A 366 20.80 -15.50 0.12
CA ALA A 366 22.19 -15.09 -0.05
C ALA A 366 22.32 -13.56 -0.09
N ASP A 367 21.47 -12.91 -0.89
CA ASP A 367 21.48 -11.46 -1.05
C ASP A 367 21.02 -10.76 0.24
N LEU A 368 19.98 -11.31 0.92
CA LEU A 368 19.57 -10.85 2.25
C LEU A 368 20.73 -10.86 3.25
N MET A 369 21.51 -11.94 3.29
CA MET A 369 22.64 -12.05 4.21
C MET A 369 23.71 -11.00 3.86
N SER A 370 24.06 -10.84 2.59
CA SER A 370 25.02 -9.81 2.13
C SER A 370 24.58 -8.41 2.53
N LEU A 371 23.31 -8.07 2.28
CA LEU A 371 22.73 -6.78 2.65
C LEU A 371 22.79 -6.51 4.16
N LEU A 372 22.49 -7.52 4.99
CA LEU A 372 22.57 -7.39 6.44
C LEU A 372 24.01 -7.27 6.94
N GLU A 373 24.96 -8.00 6.35
CA GLU A 373 26.38 -7.89 6.71
C GLU A 373 26.95 -6.50 6.37
N GLU A 374 26.59 -5.97 5.21
CA GLU A 374 27.15 -4.71 4.70
C GLU A 374 26.43 -3.47 5.25
N HIS A 375 25.10 -3.53 5.41
CA HIS A 375 24.27 -2.35 5.60
C HIS A 375 23.36 -2.36 6.84
N ALA A 376 23.36 -3.41 7.68
CA ALA A 376 22.47 -3.44 8.86
C ALA A 376 22.62 -2.26 9.83
N HIS A 377 23.76 -1.54 9.80
CA HIS A 377 23.98 -0.32 10.57
C HIS A 377 23.05 0.85 10.16
N LEU A 378 22.45 0.80 8.97
CA LEU A 378 21.46 1.79 8.50
C LEU A 378 20.06 1.52 9.06
N LEU A 379 19.78 0.32 9.56
CA LEU A 379 18.45 -0.04 10.07
C LEU A 379 18.14 0.74 11.35
N ARG A 380 16.97 1.38 11.38
CA ARG A 380 16.47 2.10 12.55
C ARG A 380 15.58 1.19 13.39
N PRO A 381 15.36 1.53 14.68
CA PRO A 381 14.39 0.85 15.53
C PRO A 381 12.99 0.63 14.90
N ARG A 382 12.49 1.61 14.15
CA ARG A 382 11.19 1.55 13.46
C ARG A 382 11.13 0.50 12.35
N ASP A 383 12.29 0.14 11.78
CA ASP A 383 12.43 -0.81 10.67
C ASP A 383 12.43 -2.28 11.17
N ALA A 384 12.27 -2.50 12.47
CA ALA A 384 12.36 -3.81 13.11
C ALA A 384 11.42 -4.86 12.51
N SER A 385 10.21 -4.51 12.03
CA SER A 385 9.30 -5.48 11.43
C SER A 385 9.84 -6.08 10.14
N VAL A 386 10.49 -5.26 9.31
CA VAL A 386 11.11 -5.71 8.05
C VAL A 386 12.34 -6.54 8.35
N TYR A 387 13.16 -6.10 9.31
CA TYR A 387 14.32 -6.86 9.73
C TYR A 387 13.95 -8.23 10.33
N GLN A 388 12.91 -8.28 11.17
CA GLN A 388 12.33 -9.50 11.71
C GLN A 388 11.88 -10.45 10.61
N ALA A 389 11.19 -9.94 9.58
CA ALA A 389 10.76 -10.75 8.43
C ALA A 389 11.95 -11.30 7.63
N ALA A 390 12.98 -10.48 7.38
CA ALA A 390 14.20 -10.91 6.70
C ALA A 390 14.93 -12.02 7.48
N VAL A 391 15.10 -11.87 8.80
CA VAL A 391 15.73 -12.90 9.65
C VAL A 391 14.88 -14.16 9.72
N ALA A 392 13.56 -14.05 9.73
CA ALA A 392 12.66 -15.20 9.66
C ALA A 392 12.89 -15.99 8.36
N VAL A 393 12.95 -15.31 7.20
CA VAL A 393 13.25 -15.94 5.90
C VAL A 393 14.61 -16.62 5.94
N LEU A 394 15.68 -15.95 6.40
CA LEU A 394 17.02 -16.53 6.53
C LEU A 394 17.03 -17.82 7.37
N SER A 395 16.21 -17.87 8.42
CA SER A 395 16.14 -19.00 9.33
C SER A 395 15.61 -20.29 8.69
N GLU A 396 14.88 -20.18 7.57
CA GLU A 396 14.35 -21.31 6.81
C GLU A 396 15.44 -22.00 5.97
N PHE A 397 16.53 -21.29 5.66
CA PHE A 397 17.64 -21.81 4.87
C PHE A 397 18.74 -22.38 5.76
N HIS A 398 19.06 -23.66 5.59
CA HIS A 398 20.05 -24.35 6.42
C HIS A 398 21.43 -23.66 6.44
N GLY A 399 21.84 -23.01 5.34
CA GLY A 399 23.14 -22.34 5.24
C GLY A 399 23.26 -21.06 6.09
N TYR A 400 22.14 -20.44 6.45
CA TYR A 400 22.09 -19.16 7.16
C TYR A 400 21.40 -19.26 8.52
N HIS A 401 20.96 -20.46 8.91
CA HIS A 401 20.16 -20.67 10.11
C HIS A 401 20.89 -20.26 11.41
N GLU A 402 22.19 -20.54 11.51
CA GLU A 402 22.98 -20.20 12.68
C GLU A 402 23.16 -18.68 12.79
N GLN A 403 23.50 -18.02 11.69
CA GLN A 403 23.61 -16.56 11.60
C GLN A 403 22.27 -15.88 11.90
N ALA A 404 21.16 -16.41 11.40
CA ALA A 404 19.83 -15.90 11.71
C ALA A 404 19.53 -15.97 13.22
N LEU A 405 19.92 -17.06 13.90
CA LEU A 405 19.78 -17.18 15.36
C LEU A 405 20.66 -16.16 16.11
N GLU A 406 21.88 -15.93 15.64
CA GLU A 406 22.79 -14.92 16.23
C GLU A 406 22.24 -13.49 16.07
N LEU A 407 21.76 -13.13 14.88
CA LEU A 407 21.12 -11.84 14.63
C LEU A 407 19.89 -11.67 15.53
N ALA A 408 19.01 -12.67 15.58
CA ALA A 408 17.81 -12.61 16.41
C ALA A 408 18.15 -12.52 17.91
N GLU A 409 19.17 -13.24 18.38
CA GLU A 409 19.65 -13.15 19.77
C GLU A 409 20.12 -11.74 20.11
N LYS A 410 20.98 -11.18 19.23
CA LYS A 410 21.52 -9.83 19.38
C LYS A 410 20.40 -8.79 19.45
N GLU A 411 19.45 -8.84 18.52
CA GLU A 411 18.37 -7.86 18.43
C GLU A 411 17.33 -8.01 19.55
N LEU A 412 17.06 -9.23 20.03
CA LEU A 412 16.19 -9.42 21.19
C LEU A 412 16.84 -8.87 22.48
N LEU A 413 18.16 -9.03 22.62
CA LEU A 413 18.92 -8.44 23.73
C LEU A 413 18.99 -6.91 23.63
N ASP A 414 19.17 -6.36 22.43
CA ASP A 414 19.10 -4.91 22.19
C ASP A 414 17.71 -4.37 22.52
N ALA A 415 16.64 -5.03 22.07
CA ALA A 415 15.27 -4.66 22.44
C ALA A 415 15.07 -4.65 23.95
N ALA A 416 15.57 -5.67 24.67
CA ALA A 416 15.51 -5.71 26.13
C ALA A 416 16.34 -4.59 26.79
N ALA A 417 17.49 -4.23 26.22
CA ALA A 417 18.29 -3.09 26.66
C ALA A 417 17.53 -1.76 26.41
N GLY A 418 16.82 -1.63 25.30
CA GLY A 418 15.91 -0.52 25.02
C GLY A 418 14.81 -0.38 26.09
N VAL A 419 14.18 -1.50 26.49
CA VAL A 419 13.22 -1.51 27.62
C VAL A 419 13.90 -1.05 28.91
N ARG A 420 15.12 -1.52 29.20
CA ARG A 420 15.88 -1.07 30.37
C ARG A 420 16.15 0.44 30.35
N MET A 421 16.52 0.98 29.21
CA MET A 421 16.74 2.42 29.05
C MET A 421 15.43 3.20 29.24
N GLY A 422 14.32 2.73 28.67
CA GLY A 422 12.99 3.28 28.92
C GLY A 422 12.63 3.30 30.41
N ILE A 423 12.85 2.17 31.11
CA ILE A 423 12.67 2.06 32.56
C ILE A 423 13.51 3.13 33.30
N LYS A 424 14.78 3.33 32.93
CA LYS A 424 15.64 4.33 33.58
C LYS A 424 15.14 5.76 33.42
N THR A 425 14.43 6.08 32.33
CA THR A 425 13.84 7.43 32.19
C THR A 425 12.77 7.68 33.28
N ALA A 426 12.01 6.65 33.67
CA ALA A 426 10.99 6.74 34.71
C ALA A 426 11.54 6.46 36.13
N PHE A 427 12.57 5.62 36.23
CA PHE A 427 13.17 5.13 37.45
C PHE A 427 14.69 5.33 37.43
N SER A 428 15.15 6.58 37.44
CA SER A 428 16.56 6.95 37.27
C SER A 428 17.50 6.35 38.32
N GLN A 429 17.01 6.04 39.52
CA GLN A 429 17.82 5.49 40.62
C GLN A 429 17.86 3.95 40.65
N ILE A 430 17.35 3.27 39.62
CA ILE A 430 17.25 1.81 39.59
C ILE A 430 18.59 1.08 39.59
N ASP A 431 19.61 1.70 39.00
CA ASP A 431 20.98 1.19 38.91
C ASP A 431 21.90 1.71 40.03
N ASP A 432 21.39 2.56 40.94
CA ASP A 432 22.19 3.05 42.07
C ASP A 432 22.65 1.87 42.95
N PRO A 433 23.93 1.79 43.37
CA PRO A 433 24.43 0.68 44.17
C PRO A 433 23.60 0.42 45.44
N THR A 434 23.03 1.47 46.05
CA THR A 434 22.15 1.35 47.22
C THR A 434 20.83 0.70 46.85
N SER A 435 20.22 1.14 45.75
CA SER A 435 18.99 0.55 45.20
C SER A 435 19.20 -0.92 44.80
N VAL A 436 20.32 -1.26 44.17
CA VAL A 436 20.66 -2.63 43.75
C VAL A 436 20.88 -3.54 44.98
N ALA A 437 21.55 -3.04 46.03
CA ALA A 437 21.71 -3.77 47.28
C ALA A 437 20.37 -4.00 47.98
N ALA A 438 19.52 -2.97 48.05
CA ALA A 438 18.18 -3.08 48.64
C ALA A 438 17.31 -4.07 47.86
N LEU A 439 17.34 -4.04 46.52
CA LEU A 439 16.65 -4.99 45.66
C LEU A 439 17.11 -6.43 45.94
N SER A 440 18.42 -6.64 46.09
CA SER A 440 18.98 -7.95 46.42
C SER A 440 18.49 -8.48 47.77
N GLU A 441 18.32 -7.62 48.78
CA GLU A 441 17.73 -8.00 50.07
C GLU A 441 16.23 -8.28 49.96
N ILE A 442 15.49 -7.51 49.17
CA ILE A 442 14.06 -7.76 48.90
C ILE A 442 13.88 -9.13 48.25
N LEU A 443 14.71 -9.49 47.28
CA LEU A 443 14.63 -10.77 46.56
C LEU A 443 14.84 -12.00 47.46
N LYS A 444 15.48 -11.86 48.63
CA LYS A 444 15.64 -12.94 49.63
C LYS A 444 14.38 -13.17 50.46
N LEU A 445 13.47 -12.19 50.53
CA LEU A 445 12.24 -12.29 51.31
C LEU A 445 11.22 -13.19 50.60
N ARG A 446 10.43 -13.92 51.40
CA ARG A 446 9.36 -14.77 50.88
C ARG A 446 8.33 -13.92 50.11
N PRO A 447 7.89 -14.37 48.91
CA PRO A 447 6.74 -13.78 48.23
C PRO A 447 5.51 -13.69 49.15
N ASP A 448 4.66 -12.69 48.95
CA ASP A 448 3.39 -12.47 49.67
C ASP A 448 3.49 -12.07 51.15
N HIS A 449 4.71 -11.84 51.68
CA HIS A 449 4.86 -11.33 53.05
C HIS A 449 4.65 -9.81 53.10
N LEU A 450 3.90 -9.30 54.09
CA LEU A 450 3.61 -7.86 54.23
C LEU A 450 4.88 -6.99 54.24
N THR A 451 5.91 -7.43 54.97
CA THR A 451 7.23 -6.75 55.00
C THR A 451 7.89 -6.66 53.63
N ARG A 452 7.68 -7.64 52.75
CA ARG A 452 8.22 -7.60 51.38
C ARG A 452 7.47 -6.57 50.56
N SER A 453 6.14 -6.60 50.59
CA SER A 453 5.29 -5.61 49.91
C SER A 453 5.65 -4.17 50.28
N GLN A 454 5.78 -3.87 51.59
CA GLN A 454 6.20 -2.55 52.07
C GLN A 454 7.60 -2.13 51.56
N ARG A 455 8.56 -3.08 51.54
CA ARG A 455 9.91 -2.79 51.04
C ARG A 455 9.94 -2.60 49.53
N VAL A 456 9.12 -3.33 48.78
CA VAL A 456 8.96 -3.15 47.33
C VAL A 456 8.41 -1.76 47.05
N GLU A 457 7.32 -1.37 47.70
CA GLU A 457 6.71 -0.03 47.56
C GLU A 457 7.73 1.07 47.87
N THR A 458 8.40 0.99 49.03
CA THR A 458 9.44 1.97 49.43
C THR A 458 10.61 2.00 48.45
N TRP A 459 10.98 0.84 47.88
CA TRP A 459 12.08 0.75 46.91
C TRP A 459 11.70 1.38 45.58
N VAL A 460 10.50 1.08 45.05
CA VAL A 460 10.00 1.66 43.80
C VAL A 460 9.85 3.18 43.94
N GLU A 461 9.33 3.66 45.07
CA GLU A 461 9.21 5.10 45.35
C GLU A 461 10.58 5.80 45.35
N LYS A 462 11.62 5.18 45.93
CA LYS A 462 12.98 5.70 45.90
C LYS A 462 13.64 5.59 44.53
N ALA A 463 13.26 4.60 43.73
CA ALA A 463 13.79 4.39 42.39
C ALA A 463 13.26 5.43 41.40
N LEU A 464 12.05 5.96 41.66
CA LEU A 464 11.32 6.90 40.82
C LEU A 464 12.11 8.19 40.59
N THR A 465 12.11 8.69 39.35
CA THR A 465 12.82 9.92 38.99
C THR A 465 12.25 11.14 39.74
N PRO A 466 13.05 11.91 40.49
CA PRO A 466 12.59 13.15 41.13
C PRO A 466 12.03 14.14 40.11
N GLY A 467 10.98 14.91 40.45
CA GLY A 467 10.36 15.88 39.52
C GLY A 467 9.29 15.29 38.59
N SER A 468 9.34 13.98 38.32
CA SER A 468 8.35 13.28 37.48
C SER A 468 6.96 13.08 38.11
N GLN A 469 6.66 13.70 39.24
CA GLN A 469 5.31 13.65 39.80
C GLN A 469 4.35 14.44 38.92
N PRO A 470 3.09 13.98 38.72
CA PRO A 470 2.13 14.73 37.94
C PRO A 470 2.02 16.14 38.49
N ALA A 471 2.23 17.15 37.62
CA ALA A 471 2.11 18.54 38.00
C ALA A 471 0.75 18.73 38.70
N ASN A 472 0.77 19.33 39.89
CA ASN A 472 -0.44 19.60 40.64
C ASN A 472 -1.42 20.35 39.71
N PRO A 473 -2.70 19.95 39.58
CA PRO A 473 -3.64 20.59 38.66
C PRO A 473 -3.76 22.11 38.84
N MET A 474 -3.44 22.65 40.03
CA MET A 474 -3.31 24.09 40.24
C MET A 474 -2.10 24.73 39.54
N ALA A 475 -0.97 24.03 39.45
CA ALA A 475 0.22 24.50 38.75
C ALA A 475 -0.01 24.54 37.23
N PHE A 476 -0.71 23.55 36.67
CA PHE A 476 -1.11 23.56 35.26
C PHE A 476 -2.08 24.71 34.95
N ALA A 477 -3.12 24.90 35.78
CA ALA A 477 -4.07 26.00 35.61
C ALA A 477 -3.42 27.39 35.72
N ALA A 478 -2.41 27.54 36.59
CA ALA A 478 -1.65 28.79 36.71
C ALA A 478 -0.77 29.08 35.48
N MET A 479 -0.20 28.05 34.86
CA MET A 479 0.61 28.15 33.64
C MET A 479 -0.24 28.55 32.42
N VAL A 480 -1.41 27.93 32.23
CA VAL A 480 -2.38 28.30 31.18
C VAL A 480 -2.89 29.74 31.36
N MET A 481 -2.91 30.25 32.59
CA MET A 481 -3.33 31.61 32.92
C MET A 481 -2.17 32.63 32.87
N GLY A 482 -0.96 32.22 32.44
CA GLY A 482 0.18 33.12 32.25
C GLY A 482 0.85 33.60 33.54
N PHE A 483 0.68 32.90 34.67
CA PHE A 483 1.38 33.26 35.91
C PHE A 483 2.82 32.73 35.91
N PRO A 484 3.84 33.60 36.08
CA PRO A 484 5.23 33.17 36.12
C PRO A 484 5.51 32.38 37.40
N PHE A 485 5.74 31.08 37.29
CA PHE A 485 6.20 30.24 38.39
C PHE A 485 7.73 30.27 38.47
N ALA A 486 8.26 30.63 39.65
CA ALA A 486 9.68 30.56 39.95
C ALA A 486 10.03 29.16 40.48
N GLY A 487 10.26 28.21 39.58
CA GLY A 487 10.71 26.86 39.95
C GLY A 487 10.98 25.98 38.75
N SER A 488 12.26 25.72 38.48
CA SER A 488 12.83 24.63 37.66
C SER A 488 12.05 24.25 36.39
N PHE A 489 12.39 24.90 35.28
CA PHE A 489 11.80 24.73 33.94
C PHE A 489 12.25 23.47 33.16
N ASP A 490 12.86 22.46 33.78
CA ASP A 490 13.61 21.48 32.99
C ASP A 490 12.84 20.25 32.45
N GLU A 491 11.58 19.98 32.86
CA GLU A 491 10.85 18.78 32.37
C GLU A 491 9.35 18.99 32.06
N SER A 492 8.78 20.19 32.29
CA SER A 492 7.35 20.43 32.05
C SER A 492 6.99 20.71 30.59
N ASP A 493 7.95 21.19 29.78
CA ASP A 493 7.72 21.52 28.36
C ASP A 493 7.60 20.26 27.48
N ASP A 494 8.21 19.14 27.87
CA ASP A 494 8.21 17.91 27.07
C ASP A 494 6.80 17.30 26.95
N ALA A 495 5.96 17.41 27.98
CA ALA A 495 4.61 16.86 27.94
C ALA A 495 3.70 17.56 26.91
N GLU A 496 3.92 18.87 26.68
CA GLU A 496 3.16 19.65 25.69
C GLU A 496 3.68 19.38 24.26
N VAL A 497 4.99 19.28 24.08
CA VAL A 497 5.62 18.88 22.80
C VAL A 497 5.19 17.48 22.36
N LEU A 498 5.08 16.53 23.30
CA LEU A 498 4.64 15.16 23.01
C LEU A 498 3.17 15.04 22.59
N GLY A 499 2.32 16.01 22.94
CA GLY A 499 0.93 16.06 22.50
C GLY A 499 0.79 16.39 21.02
N TYR A 500 1.72 17.18 20.47
CA TYR A 500 1.73 17.53 19.04
C TYR A 500 2.06 16.34 18.14
N LEU A 501 2.88 15.39 18.60
CA LEU A 501 3.22 14.17 17.86
C LEU A 501 2.04 13.20 17.68
N ASP A 502 0.97 13.34 18.50
CA ASP A 502 -0.24 12.52 18.43
C ASP A 502 -1.31 13.09 17.48
N ILE A 503 -1.18 14.33 17.00
CA ILE A 503 -2.19 15.00 16.16
C ILE A 503 -2.28 14.33 14.78
N ASP A 504 -1.16 13.84 14.25
CA ASP A 504 -1.15 13.00 13.05
C ASP A 504 -0.23 11.79 13.22
N SER A 505 -0.82 10.67 13.67
CA SER A 505 -0.13 9.39 13.81
C SER A 505 0.28 8.75 12.47
N ARG A 506 -0.17 9.29 11.33
CA ARG A 506 0.06 8.72 9.99
C ARG A 506 1.07 9.48 9.15
N ASP A 507 1.49 10.65 9.60
CA ASP A 507 2.52 11.44 8.91
C ASP A 507 3.88 10.70 8.88
N PRO A 508 4.42 10.35 7.71
CA PRO A 508 5.73 9.70 7.63
C PRO A 508 6.88 10.59 8.13
N ASP A 509 6.77 11.91 8.01
CA ASP A 509 7.85 12.84 8.36
C ASP A 509 8.03 12.93 9.89
N LEU A 510 6.96 12.69 10.65
CA LEU A 510 7.00 12.63 12.11
C LEU A 510 7.37 11.24 12.65
N ALA A 511 7.59 10.24 11.78
CA ALA A 511 7.82 8.88 12.23
C ALA A 511 9.11 8.71 13.04
N ASP A 512 10.20 9.37 12.64
CA ASP A 512 11.47 9.33 13.38
C ASP A 512 11.35 9.99 14.75
N LEU A 513 10.69 11.15 14.81
CA LEU A 513 10.41 11.84 16.08
C LEU A 513 9.53 10.99 16.99
N ARG A 514 8.49 10.34 16.45
CA ARG A 514 7.65 9.43 17.24
C ARG A 514 8.45 8.27 17.79
N GLU A 515 9.36 7.68 17.02
CA GLU A 515 10.20 6.59 17.50
C GLU A 515 11.23 7.07 18.54
N GLU A 516 11.77 8.29 18.41
CA GLU A 516 12.67 8.90 19.39
C GLU A 516 11.99 9.14 20.74
N PHE A 517 10.77 9.66 20.72
CA PHE A 517 10.04 10.06 21.93
C PHE A 517 9.12 8.99 22.53
N ARG A 518 8.59 8.11 21.68
CA ARG A 518 7.67 7.01 22.05
C ARG A 518 8.02 5.75 21.26
N PRO A 519 9.21 5.19 21.51
CA PRO A 519 9.66 3.98 20.81
C PRO A 519 8.67 2.84 21.02
N ARG A 520 8.43 2.04 19.99
CA ARG A 520 7.56 0.84 20.05
C ARG A 520 8.26 -0.34 20.73
N LEU A 521 8.72 -0.12 21.96
CA LEU A 521 9.54 -1.06 22.75
C LEU A 521 8.87 -2.43 22.92
N ARG A 522 7.56 -2.43 23.20
CA ARG A 522 6.75 -3.64 23.31
C ARG A 522 6.74 -4.42 22.00
N ASP A 523 6.30 -3.78 20.91
CA ASP A 523 6.15 -4.43 19.61
C ASP A 523 7.49 -4.99 19.11
N ARG A 524 8.59 -4.25 19.29
CA ARG A 524 9.95 -4.71 18.96
C ARG A 524 10.31 -5.97 19.74
N PHE A 525 10.12 -5.97 21.06
CA PHE A 525 10.47 -7.10 21.92
C PHE A 525 9.59 -8.34 21.67
N GLU A 526 8.27 -8.16 21.53
CA GLU A 526 7.33 -9.23 21.25
C GLU A 526 7.53 -9.81 19.84
N GLY A 527 7.81 -8.96 18.86
CA GLY A 527 8.12 -9.36 17.48
C GLY A 527 9.33 -10.29 17.42
N TRP A 528 10.46 -9.90 18.01
CA TRP A 528 11.65 -10.76 18.07
C TRP A 528 11.42 -12.05 18.87
N THR A 529 10.67 -11.96 19.97
CA THR A 529 10.28 -13.16 20.73
C THR A 529 9.45 -14.12 19.88
N SER A 530 8.55 -13.61 19.02
CA SER A 530 7.75 -14.42 18.12
C SER A 530 8.59 -15.07 17.03
N VAL A 531 9.42 -14.29 16.32
CA VAL A 531 10.31 -14.82 15.27
C VAL A 531 11.19 -15.94 15.83
N ILE A 532 11.88 -15.70 16.95
CA ILE A 532 12.76 -16.71 17.55
C ILE A 532 11.98 -17.96 17.96
N ARG A 533 10.76 -17.81 18.50
CA ARG A 533 9.96 -18.97 18.91
C ARG A 533 9.67 -19.92 17.75
N ASP A 534 9.51 -19.39 16.55
CA ASP A 534 9.17 -20.14 15.35
C ASP A 534 10.41 -20.75 14.68
N MET A 535 11.60 -20.22 14.97
CA MET A 535 12.88 -20.78 14.51
C MET A 535 13.22 -22.11 15.20
N LYS A 536 13.80 -23.03 14.43
CA LYS A 536 14.39 -24.28 14.97
C LYS A 536 15.47 -23.94 16.00
N GLY A 537 15.40 -24.55 17.19
CA GLY A 537 16.34 -24.27 18.28
C GLY A 537 16.06 -23.00 19.08
N GLY A 538 15.13 -22.15 18.65
CA GLY A 538 14.87 -20.86 19.27
C GLY A 538 14.39 -20.91 20.73
N ASN A 539 13.71 -21.97 21.16
CA ASN A 539 13.36 -22.14 22.58
C ASN A 539 14.59 -22.20 23.51
N VAL A 540 15.72 -22.74 23.02
CA VAL A 540 16.98 -22.76 23.78
C VAL A 540 17.56 -21.34 23.85
N LEU A 541 17.50 -20.61 22.74
CA LEU A 541 17.91 -19.21 22.64
C LEU A 541 17.11 -18.33 23.61
N LEU A 542 15.78 -18.40 23.58
CA LEU A 542 14.90 -17.64 24.48
C LEU A 542 15.18 -17.94 25.96
N THR A 543 15.57 -19.16 26.30
CA THR A 543 15.97 -19.51 27.67
C THR A 543 17.27 -18.80 28.05
N ARG A 544 18.26 -18.74 27.15
CA ARG A 544 19.53 -18.03 27.36
C ARG A 544 19.31 -16.52 27.49
N VAL A 545 18.53 -15.94 26.58
CA VAL A 545 18.15 -14.52 26.63
C VAL A 545 17.40 -14.18 27.92
N TYR A 546 16.48 -15.03 28.37
CA TYR A 546 15.83 -14.87 29.67
C TYR A 546 16.84 -14.82 30.84
N LEU A 547 17.82 -15.73 30.87
CA LEU A 547 18.84 -15.73 31.91
C LEU A 547 19.64 -14.42 31.89
N LYS A 548 19.95 -13.91 30.70
CA LYS A 548 20.67 -12.64 30.52
C LYS A 548 19.85 -11.43 30.97
N ILE A 549 18.58 -11.36 30.57
CA ILE A 549 17.63 -10.33 31.01
C ILE A 549 17.53 -10.29 32.54
N VAL A 550 17.46 -11.45 33.19
CA VAL A 550 17.34 -11.56 34.65
C VAL A 550 18.65 -11.31 35.41
N GLU A 551 19.77 -11.45 34.71
CA GLU A 551 21.09 -11.00 35.19
C GLU A 551 21.16 -9.47 35.16
N ASP A 552 20.83 -8.86 34.02
CA ASP A 552 20.97 -7.42 33.80
C ASP A 552 19.86 -6.58 34.46
N MET A 553 18.66 -7.16 34.61
CA MET A 553 17.49 -6.55 35.26
C MET A 553 16.89 -7.50 36.31
N PRO A 554 17.48 -7.59 37.52
CA PRO A 554 17.03 -8.51 38.57
C PRO A 554 15.58 -8.31 39.03
N LEU A 555 14.99 -7.14 38.77
CA LEU A 555 13.59 -6.82 39.09
C LEU A 555 12.60 -7.79 38.44
N PHE A 556 12.93 -8.37 37.27
CA PHE A 556 12.08 -9.35 36.59
C PHE A 556 12.16 -10.77 37.16
N ARG A 557 12.99 -11.01 38.20
CA ARG A 557 13.06 -12.32 38.89
C ARG A 557 11.76 -12.70 39.57
N VAL A 558 10.95 -11.71 39.91
CA VAL A 558 9.71 -11.79 40.68
C VAL A 558 8.66 -10.88 40.04
N ASN A 559 7.37 -11.09 40.30
CA ASN A 559 6.32 -10.31 39.64
C ASN A 559 5.95 -9.03 40.38
N ASP A 560 5.97 -9.08 41.72
CA ASP A 560 5.50 -8.01 42.60
C ASP A 560 6.24 -6.68 42.40
N ILE A 561 7.53 -6.73 42.05
CA ILE A 561 8.33 -5.53 41.79
C ILE A 561 7.89 -4.85 40.48
N ALA A 562 7.73 -5.63 39.41
CA ALA A 562 7.28 -5.10 38.12
C ALA A 562 5.84 -4.60 38.20
N GLU A 563 4.96 -5.29 38.93
CA GLU A 563 3.57 -4.86 39.18
C GLU A 563 3.52 -3.51 39.91
N GLU A 564 4.35 -3.31 40.93
CA GLU A 564 4.41 -2.02 41.63
C GLU A 564 4.97 -0.90 40.73
N MET A 565 5.97 -1.19 39.89
CA MET A 565 6.46 -0.23 38.89
C MET A 565 5.37 0.16 37.88
N LEU A 566 4.58 -0.82 37.40
CA LEU A 566 3.44 -0.58 36.51
C LEU A 566 2.37 0.28 37.19
N ASN A 567 2.06 0.03 38.47
CA ASN A 567 1.14 0.86 39.24
C ASN A 567 1.58 2.33 39.24
N ARG A 568 2.89 2.61 39.46
CA ARG A 568 3.42 3.99 39.41
C ARG A 568 3.39 4.61 38.02
N LEU A 569 3.56 3.81 36.97
CA LEU A 569 3.49 4.29 35.59
C LEU A 569 2.05 4.52 35.11
N SER A 570 1.08 3.80 35.67
CA SER A 570 -0.34 3.97 35.32
C SER A 570 -0.87 5.38 35.64
N GLU A 571 -0.24 6.05 36.60
CA GLU A 571 -0.49 7.45 36.93
C GLU A 571 0.09 8.44 35.89
N ARG A 572 0.80 7.95 34.86
CA ARG A 572 1.56 8.74 33.88
C ARG A 572 1.27 8.30 32.44
N PRO A 573 0.17 8.77 31.82
CA PRO A 573 -0.22 8.38 30.47
C PRO A 573 0.87 8.61 29.39
N HIS A 574 1.67 9.66 29.52
CA HIS A 574 2.77 9.96 28.59
C HIS A 574 3.92 8.93 28.61
N LYS A 575 3.97 8.06 29.63
CA LYS A 575 4.92 6.93 29.76
C LYS A 575 4.27 5.57 29.49
N ALA A 576 3.08 5.53 28.87
CA ALA A 576 2.37 4.29 28.56
C ALA A 576 3.23 3.28 27.77
N HIS A 577 4.01 3.75 26.80
CA HIS A 577 4.91 2.90 26.00
C HIS A 577 5.96 2.14 26.85
N ILE A 578 6.38 2.69 28.01
CA ILE A 578 7.27 1.99 28.95
C ILE A 578 6.48 0.97 29.76
N SER A 579 5.26 1.31 30.18
CA SER A 579 4.35 0.39 30.89
C SER A 579 4.09 -0.86 30.03
N ASP A 580 3.70 -0.66 28.77
CA ASP A 580 3.47 -1.73 27.80
C ASP A 580 4.71 -2.63 27.61
N ALA A 581 5.90 -2.03 27.59
CA ALA A 581 7.15 -2.75 27.44
C ALA A 581 7.52 -3.58 28.69
N ILE A 582 7.29 -3.05 29.90
CA ILE A 582 7.48 -3.77 31.16
C ILE A 582 6.52 -4.96 31.23
N GLU A 583 5.25 -4.78 30.85
CA GLU A 583 4.26 -5.86 30.80
C GLU A 583 4.69 -7.00 29.88
N ALA A 584 5.12 -6.68 28.66
CA ALA A 584 5.59 -7.65 27.69
C ALA A 584 6.82 -8.44 28.22
N LEU A 585 7.80 -7.73 28.79
CA LEU A 585 9.01 -8.32 29.35
C LEU A 585 8.71 -9.20 30.59
N GLN A 586 7.77 -8.78 31.44
CA GLN A 586 7.29 -9.54 32.59
C GLN A 586 6.55 -10.81 32.14
N ALA A 587 5.68 -10.72 31.13
CA ALA A 587 4.95 -11.85 30.57
C ALA A 587 5.91 -12.88 29.95
N PHE A 588 6.93 -12.42 29.23
CA PHE A 588 8.01 -13.24 28.72
C PHE A 588 8.75 -13.97 29.85
N CYS A 589 9.23 -13.23 30.86
CA CYS A 589 9.96 -13.81 32.00
C CYS A 589 9.11 -14.84 32.77
N LYS A 590 7.83 -14.57 32.97
CA LYS A 590 6.87 -15.50 33.58
C LYS A 590 6.73 -16.79 32.76
N THR A 591 6.65 -16.68 31.44
CA THR A 591 6.57 -17.83 30.54
C THR A 591 7.85 -18.67 30.58
N GLN A 592 9.03 -18.04 30.53
CA GLN A 592 10.32 -18.76 30.57
C GLN A 592 10.56 -19.44 31.91
N ARG A 593 10.24 -18.80 33.04
CA ARG A 593 10.29 -19.44 34.38
C ARG A 593 9.43 -20.71 34.44
N ARG A 594 8.19 -20.64 33.94
CA ARG A 594 7.29 -21.80 33.89
C ARG A 594 7.87 -22.93 33.05
N LYS A 595 8.43 -22.62 31.87
CA LYS A 595 9.09 -23.60 31.00
C LYS A 595 10.30 -24.27 31.68
N ILE A 596 11.17 -23.49 32.33
CA ILE A 596 12.34 -24.01 33.05
C ILE A 596 11.90 -24.92 34.20
N ALA A 597 10.92 -24.49 35.01
CA ALA A 597 10.39 -25.29 36.12
C ALA A 597 9.76 -26.60 35.64
N ALA A 598 8.96 -26.56 34.58
CA ALA A 598 8.35 -27.75 33.98
C ALA A 598 9.41 -28.73 33.44
N ARG A 599 10.48 -28.21 32.81
CA ARG A 599 11.60 -29.03 32.34
C ARG A 599 12.38 -29.67 33.49
N ALA A 600 12.64 -28.92 34.57
CA ALA A 600 13.29 -29.44 35.76
C ALA A 600 12.44 -30.54 36.43
N GLU A 601 11.13 -30.34 36.54
CA GLU A 601 10.19 -31.34 37.08
C GLU A 601 10.13 -32.59 36.19
N ARG A 602 10.08 -32.44 34.86
CA ARG A 602 10.14 -33.56 33.93
C ARG A 602 11.44 -34.36 34.05
N LYS A 603 12.57 -33.68 34.26
CA LYS A 603 13.88 -34.30 34.50
C LYS A 603 13.92 -35.06 35.83
N ARG A 604 13.42 -34.45 36.92
CA ARG A 604 13.29 -35.13 38.23
C ARG A 604 12.41 -36.38 38.14
N ARG A 605 11.29 -36.31 37.42
CA ARG A 605 10.41 -37.48 37.20
C ARG A 605 11.06 -38.58 36.36
N SER A 606 11.85 -38.23 35.33
CA SER A 606 12.54 -39.25 34.53
C SER A 606 13.70 -39.90 35.29
N GLU A 607 14.42 -39.14 36.11
CA GLU A 607 15.46 -39.66 37.02
C GLU A 607 14.85 -40.56 38.10
N ALA A 608 13.73 -40.15 38.72
CA ALA A 608 13.01 -40.97 39.69
C ALA A 608 12.50 -42.29 39.08
N LYS A 609 12.02 -42.27 37.83
CA LYS A 609 11.61 -43.49 37.10
C LYS A 609 12.79 -44.42 36.78
N LYS A 610 13.99 -43.88 36.54
CA LYS A 610 15.21 -44.68 36.33
C LYS A 610 15.79 -45.25 37.63
N ALA A 611 15.55 -44.58 38.76
CA ALA A 611 16.01 -45.00 40.09
C ALA A 611 15.04 -45.98 40.80
N ALA A 612 13.81 -46.17 40.28
CA ALA A 612 12.90 -47.18 40.80
C ALA A 612 13.44 -48.59 40.47
N PRO A 613 13.63 -49.48 41.47
CA PRO A 613 14.14 -50.83 41.22
C PRO A 613 13.17 -51.59 40.31
N VAL A 614 13.71 -52.27 39.30
CA VAL A 614 12.98 -53.24 38.50
C VAL A 614 12.48 -54.33 39.46
N GLY A 615 11.23 -54.20 39.90
CA GLY A 615 10.55 -55.25 40.65
C GLY A 615 10.59 -56.55 39.82
N PRO A 616 10.74 -57.71 40.47
CA PRO A 616 10.91 -58.97 39.76
C PRO A 616 9.73 -59.19 38.82
N ARG A 617 10.01 -59.33 37.52
CA ARG A 617 9.06 -59.84 36.54
C ARG A 617 8.55 -61.18 37.05
N SER A 618 7.34 -61.18 37.61
CA SER A 618 6.59 -62.41 37.85
C SER A 618 6.30 -63.03 36.49
N ARG A 619 7.13 -64.01 36.10
CA ARG A 619 6.83 -65.00 35.06
C ARG A 619 5.54 -65.68 35.49
N LYS A 620 4.40 -65.25 34.96
CA LYS A 620 3.22 -66.13 34.90
C LYS A 620 3.38 -67.03 33.69
N HIS A 621 3.35 -68.29 34.04
CA HIS A 621 3.57 -69.48 33.25
C HIS A 621 2.51 -69.60 32.14
N ASP A 622 2.95 -69.93 30.93
CA ASP A 622 2.11 -70.40 29.84
C ASP A 622 1.36 -71.66 30.27
N GLU A 623 0.06 -71.69 30.04
CA GLU A 623 -0.73 -72.92 29.98
C GLU A 623 -1.21 -73.06 28.53
N TYR A 624 -0.57 -74.01 27.85
CA TYR A 624 -0.70 -74.36 26.45
C TYR A 624 -1.91 -75.29 26.32
N VAL A 625 -3.02 -74.81 25.75
CA VAL A 625 -4.12 -75.67 25.29
C VAL A 625 -4.04 -75.74 23.78
N ASP A 626 -3.64 -76.92 23.33
CA ASP A 626 -3.53 -77.42 21.97
C ASP A 626 -4.93 -77.73 21.41
N MET A 627 -5.33 -77.13 20.28
CA MET A 627 -6.34 -77.67 19.35
C MET A 627 -6.29 -76.93 17.99
N PRO A 628 -6.74 -77.57 16.89
CA PRO A 628 -5.96 -77.63 15.67
C PRO A 628 -6.48 -76.78 14.50
N GLU A 629 -5.54 -76.61 13.59
CA GLU A 629 -5.56 -76.29 12.18
C GLU A 629 -6.87 -76.63 11.41
N LEU A 630 -7.50 -75.58 10.85
CA LEU A 630 -8.28 -75.65 9.61
C LEU A 630 -7.94 -74.44 8.73
N SER A 631 -7.67 -74.75 7.46
CA SER A 631 -7.14 -73.87 6.41
C SER A 631 -8.26 -73.08 5.68
N PRO A 632 -8.03 -72.39 4.53
CA PRO A 632 -8.29 -70.95 4.40
C PRO A 632 -9.34 -70.56 3.33
N THR A 633 -10.05 -69.46 3.55
CA THR A 633 -10.78 -68.61 2.58
C THR A 633 -11.09 -67.29 3.32
N ASP A 634 -11.23 -66.09 2.77
CA ASP A 634 -11.45 -65.59 1.42
C ASP A 634 -11.05 -64.09 1.40
N ARG A 635 -10.75 -63.54 0.22
CA ARG A 635 -10.49 -62.11 0.01
C ARG A 635 -11.82 -61.34 -0.02
N GLY A 636 -11.88 -60.17 0.64
CA GLY A 636 -12.98 -59.20 0.50
C GLY A 636 -12.57 -57.81 1.00
N PRO A 637 -13.09 -56.72 0.40
CA PRO A 637 -12.38 -55.44 0.26
C PRO A 637 -12.57 -54.45 1.43
N GLU A 638 -11.61 -53.55 1.57
CA GLU A 638 -11.60 -52.41 2.50
C GLU A 638 -12.75 -51.42 2.22
N PRO A 639 -13.48 -50.95 3.25
CA PRO A 639 -14.30 -49.75 3.15
C PRO A 639 -13.49 -48.52 3.59
N GLY A 640 -13.62 -47.46 2.80
CA GLY A 640 -12.85 -46.23 2.87
C GLY A 640 -12.91 -45.48 4.20
N SER A 641 -11.79 -44.85 4.54
CA SER A 641 -11.67 -43.86 5.59
C SER A 641 -12.37 -42.57 5.18
N SER A 642 -13.44 -42.26 5.90
CA SER A 642 -14.19 -41.02 5.81
C SER A 642 -13.42 -39.83 6.37
N SER A 643 -13.47 -38.75 5.58
CA SER A 643 -13.28 -37.35 5.94
C SER A 643 -13.91 -36.99 7.29
N TRP A 644 -13.11 -36.40 8.18
CA TRP A 644 -13.60 -35.66 9.35
C TRP A 644 -13.60 -34.17 9.03
N ALA A 645 -14.75 -33.69 8.60
CA ALA A 645 -15.15 -32.29 8.68
C ALA A 645 -15.73 -32.04 10.08
N GLY A 646 -15.17 -31.08 10.82
CA GLY A 646 -15.70 -30.61 12.10
C GLY A 646 -16.25 -29.20 11.95
N GLY A 647 -17.57 -29.08 11.98
CA GLY A 647 -18.30 -27.81 11.93
C GLY A 647 -18.55 -27.20 13.31
N LEU A 648 -18.81 -25.89 13.23
CA LEU A 648 -19.62 -24.99 14.08
C LEU A 648 -20.02 -25.44 15.49
N ASN A 649 -19.76 -24.54 16.44
CA ASN A 649 -20.67 -24.25 17.55
C ASN A 649 -20.84 -22.73 17.66
N ASP A 650 -22.06 -22.28 17.37
CA ASP A 650 -22.66 -21.05 17.91
C ASP A 650 -23.00 -21.26 19.38
N VAL A 651 -22.76 -20.25 20.22
CA VAL A 651 -23.50 -20.00 21.47
C VAL A 651 -23.61 -18.48 21.66
N ASP A 652 -24.86 -18.03 21.70
CA ASP A 652 -25.48 -16.78 22.17
C ASP A 652 -24.61 -15.58 22.61
#